data_AF-A0A9X1YDF1-F1
#
_entry.id   AF-A0A9X1YDF1-F1
#
_cell.length_a   1.000
_cell.length_b   1.000
_cell.length_c   1.000
_cell.angle_alpha   90.00
_cell.angle_beta   90.00
_cell.angle_gamma   90.00
#
_symmetry.space_group_name_H-M   'P 1'
#
loop_
_entity.id
_entity.type
_entity.pdbx_description
1 polymer ?
#
loop_
_entity_poly.entity_id
_entity_poly.type
_entity_poly.pdbx_seq_one_letter_code
_entity_poly.pdbx_strand_id
1 'polypeptide(L)'
;MAGTAQYSLQSKWNNGLVGNVAVTADGTGLDGWTAEFDAPFAITSIWGAEIVSSVGGHYVVRSLSWNSKLAAGQSASFGFQAATTGTDTDISGLALGGGGTVTPSLPALSVTDASVTEGDAGTRVLTFAVTLDKASASAVTVHYATADGTAQAGSDYVAAAGDLTFAAGETSKAVSVTINGDTAYEANETLTLALSAPGGATLGRATATGTIVNDDAAPLPTLSVDSVSVAEGNPVTTGGTGAVGFFHTSGNQILDEAGQVVRIAGVNWFGLESTNYAPHGLWAQGYKTMMDQMVQLGFNTIRLPFSTDLLHNTGTPNGIDFGKNPDLQGLTGLQIMDRIVEYAGEIGLRIILDHHRSSAGAGTSENGLWYDAQHSEGQWVSDWAMLAARYAGNSTVIGADLHNEPYNGVWGGNGVNDWTAAAEKAGNVALAANPNWLIFVEGVSDYQGNNYWWGGNLMGVRDDPIVLNAPGHLVYSVHDYPNSIYSQPWFNTADFPNNLPAKFDQMWGYIYKQDIAPVYVGELGSKLTDPKDLAWLQKITAYLAGDLDGNGTTDIPAGEEGPSWTWWSWNPDSGDTGGILQDDWSTVNTGKVAALQPIMFDLGENTGTGASAKLAMFTVSLSTAAMGTVTVDYHTEPGTAGADDFTAIAGTLTFAPGERSKTIGVTILGDTADEVDETFSLVLSNPHGATITTGTGTATILDDDGASTPTTPTTPTTPTTPTTPTEPTTPTTPTTPTTPSGGLQGSFATGSVWGDGFTANVGVHNGGSGVQEWHLTLHMAYTITNIWNAEILSHNGDTYVIGNAAWNGALGANADAGFGFQASGNYAAGSVELFF
;
A
#
# COMPACT_ATOMS: atom_id res chain seq x y z
N MET A 1 -52.41 41.43 -32.15
CA MET A 1 -51.51 42.53 -32.55
C MET A 1 -52.37 43.69 -33.01
N ALA A 2 -52.14 44.90 -32.51
CA ALA A 2 -53.07 46.03 -32.69
C ALA A 2 -52.87 46.82 -34.00
N GLY A 3 -51.91 46.41 -34.86
CA GLY A 3 -51.64 47.02 -36.15
C GLY A 3 -50.43 46.42 -36.87
N THR A 4 -50.18 46.90 -38.08
CA THR A 4 -49.06 46.54 -38.95
C THR A 4 -48.29 47.78 -39.39
N ALA A 5 -46.98 47.62 -39.65
CA ALA A 5 -46.12 48.68 -40.19
C ALA A 5 -45.44 48.20 -41.48
N GLN A 6 -45.36 49.07 -42.48
CA GLN A 6 -44.76 48.76 -43.78
C GLN A 6 -43.87 49.89 -44.26
N TYR A 7 -42.62 49.56 -44.57
CA TYR A 7 -41.64 50.47 -45.15
C TYR A 7 -41.74 50.52 -46.67
N SER A 8 -41.50 51.70 -47.22
CA SER A 8 -41.33 51.92 -48.66
C SER A 8 -40.28 53.00 -48.93
N LEU A 9 -39.36 52.70 -49.85
CA LEU A 9 -38.42 53.69 -50.35
C LEU A 9 -39.12 54.61 -51.36
N GLN A 10 -39.06 55.92 -51.14
CA GLN A 10 -39.73 56.91 -51.98
C GLN A 10 -38.79 57.52 -53.03
N SER A 11 -37.55 57.83 -52.64
CA SER A 11 -36.52 58.32 -53.57
C SER A 11 -35.11 58.08 -53.04
N LYS A 12 -34.13 58.00 -53.95
CA LYS A 12 -32.70 57.82 -53.64
C LYS A 12 -31.84 58.69 -54.56
N TRP A 13 -30.78 59.27 -54.02
CA TRP A 13 -29.72 59.95 -54.76
C TRP A 13 -28.34 59.62 -54.15
N ASN A 14 -27.27 60.18 -54.73
CA ASN A 14 -25.89 59.75 -54.46
C ASN A 14 -25.46 59.75 -52.99
N ASN A 15 -26.03 60.59 -52.14
CA ASN A 15 -25.67 60.71 -50.73
C ASN A 15 -26.88 60.76 -49.79
N GLY A 16 -28.06 60.32 -50.24
CA GLY A 16 -29.24 60.34 -49.40
C GLY A 16 -30.45 59.62 -49.98
N LEU A 17 -31.44 59.41 -49.13
CA LEU A 17 -32.71 58.78 -49.48
C LEU A 17 -33.87 59.42 -48.73
N VAL A 18 -35.08 59.20 -49.25
CA VAL A 18 -36.33 59.44 -48.52
C VAL A 18 -37.08 58.12 -48.37
N GLY A 19 -37.37 57.77 -47.12
CA GLY A 19 -38.15 56.60 -46.73
C GLY A 19 -39.52 56.99 -46.19
N ASN A 20 -40.51 56.12 -46.34
CA ASN A 20 -41.83 56.27 -45.73
C ASN A 20 -42.24 54.97 -45.04
N VAL A 21 -42.84 55.09 -43.85
CA VAL A 21 -43.42 53.97 -43.12
C VAL A 21 -44.91 54.25 -42.92
N ALA A 22 -45.74 53.34 -43.39
CA ALA A 22 -47.18 53.33 -43.14
C ALA A 22 -47.49 52.44 -41.93
N VAL A 23 -48.29 52.96 -41.01
CA VAL A 23 -48.77 52.31 -39.79
C VAL A 23 -50.27 52.15 -39.90
N THR A 24 -50.78 50.93 -39.87
CA THR A 24 -52.21 50.61 -40.00
C THR A 24 -52.71 49.96 -38.73
N ALA A 25 -53.83 50.45 -38.18
CA ALA A 25 -54.47 49.84 -37.02
C ALA A 25 -55.33 48.64 -37.45
N ASP A 26 -55.00 47.45 -36.96
CA ASP A 26 -55.71 46.22 -37.34
C ASP A 26 -56.73 45.86 -36.25
N GLY A 27 -58.02 45.83 -36.63
CA GLY A 27 -59.11 45.34 -35.80
C GLY A 27 -59.65 46.29 -34.71
N THR A 28 -58.81 46.81 -33.80
CA THR A 28 -59.30 47.50 -32.56
C THR A 28 -58.96 48.99 -32.44
N GLY A 29 -58.29 49.58 -33.44
CA GLY A 29 -57.82 50.97 -33.39
C GLY A 29 -56.58 51.15 -32.50
N LEU A 30 -55.82 52.22 -32.71
CA LEU A 30 -54.64 52.59 -31.95
C LEU A 30 -54.86 53.96 -31.28
N ASP A 31 -54.47 54.09 -30.01
CA ASP A 31 -54.39 55.37 -29.29
C ASP A 31 -52.93 55.58 -28.85
N GLY A 32 -52.13 56.16 -29.75
CA GLY A 32 -50.68 56.20 -29.70
C GLY A 32 -50.03 54.99 -30.38
N TRP A 33 -49.03 55.22 -31.23
CA TRP A 33 -48.24 54.17 -31.87
C TRP A 33 -46.75 54.48 -31.82
N THR A 34 -45.94 53.41 -31.72
CA THR A 34 -44.48 53.46 -31.82
C THR A 34 -44.01 52.48 -32.88
N ALA A 35 -42.93 52.82 -33.58
CA ALA A 35 -42.26 51.91 -34.50
C ALA A 35 -40.78 51.84 -34.14
N GLU A 36 -40.22 50.64 -34.09
CA GLU A 36 -38.79 50.40 -33.94
C GLU A 36 -38.25 49.65 -35.15
N PHE A 37 -37.03 49.99 -35.58
CA PHE A 37 -36.38 49.38 -36.73
C PHE A 37 -34.88 49.68 -36.73
N ASP A 38 -34.10 48.80 -37.33
CA ASP A 38 -32.69 49.03 -37.63
C ASP A 38 -32.53 49.61 -39.04
N ALA A 39 -31.64 50.59 -39.17
CA ALA A 39 -31.29 51.20 -40.43
C ALA A 39 -29.76 51.36 -40.55
N PRO A 40 -29.16 50.96 -41.68
CA PRO A 40 -27.72 51.10 -41.92
C PRO A 40 -27.29 52.53 -42.29
N PHE A 41 -28.19 53.51 -42.11
CA PHE A 41 -28.01 54.91 -42.50
C PHE A 41 -28.49 55.87 -41.40
N ALA A 42 -28.02 57.12 -41.47
CA ALA A 42 -28.36 58.15 -40.49
C ALA A 42 -29.58 58.96 -40.93
N ILE A 43 -30.69 58.91 -40.17
CA ILE A 43 -31.85 59.78 -40.40
C ILE A 43 -31.47 61.22 -40.07
N THR A 44 -31.51 62.11 -41.07
CA THR A 44 -31.16 63.53 -40.94
C THR A 44 -32.36 64.42 -40.73
N SER A 45 -33.56 63.97 -41.11
CA SER A 45 -34.83 64.67 -40.87
C SER A 45 -36.00 63.68 -40.85
N ILE A 46 -37.01 63.92 -40.02
CA ILE A 46 -38.21 63.09 -39.91
C ILE A 46 -39.47 63.98 -39.85
N TRP A 47 -40.57 63.49 -40.41
CA TRP A 47 -41.88 64.15 -40.35
C TRP A 47 -43.00 63.12 -40.16
N GLY A 48 -44.09 63.54 -39.54
CA GLY A 48 -45.21 62.63 -39.20
C GLY A 48 -44.94 61.71 -38.01
N ALA A 49 -43.74 61.76 -37.44
CA ALA A 49 -43.34 61.10 -36.20
C ALA A 49 -42.22 61.93 -35.55
N GLU A 50 -41.88 61.59 -34.31
CA GLU A 50 -40.64 62.05 -33.68
C GLU A 50 -39.76 60.86 -33.29
N ILE A 51 -38.44 61.03 -33.45
CA ILE A 51 -37.46 60.04 -33.01
C ILE A 51 -37.38 60.09 -31.48
N VAL A 52 -37.62 58.95 -30.85
CA VAL A 52 -37.50 58.72 -29.42
C VAL A 52 -36.07 58.29 -29.07
N SER A 53 -35.45 57.45 -29.92
CA SER A 53 -34.07 56.98 -29.74
C SER A 53 -33.45 56.64 -31.10
N SER A 54 -32.14 56.84 -31.24
CA SER A 54 -31.34 56.38 -32.39
C SER A 54 -29.96 55.93 -31.91
N VAL A 55 -29.72 54.62 -31.78
CA VAL A 55 -28.47 54.05 -31.24
C VAL A 55 -27.93 52.98 -32.16
N GLY A 56 -26.71 53.13 -32.67
CA GLY A 56 -26.04 52.09 -33.47
C GLY A 56 -26.75 51.70 -34.77
N GLY A 57 -27.61 52.58 -35.30
CA GLY A 57 -28.49 52.28 -36.44
C GLY A 57 -29.91 51.84 -36.05
N HIS A 58 -30.16 51.55 -34.77
CA HIS A 58 -31.50 51.22 -34.27
C HIS A 58 -32.29 52.48 -33.95
N TYR A 59 -33.47 52.65 -34.55
CA TYR A 59 -34.37 53.78 -34.36
C TYR A 59 -35.65 53.34 -33.66
N VAL A 60 -36.07 54.12 -32.67
CA VAL A 60 -37.40 54.05 -32.08
C VAL A 60 -38.08 55.39 -32.34
N VAL A 61 -39.25 55.38 -32.95
CA VAL A 61 -40.03 56.58 -33.27
C VAL A 61 -41.45 56.46 -32.73
N ARG A 62 -42.11 57.59 -32.49
CA ARG A 62 -43.50 57.62 -32.01
C ARG A 62 -44.38 58.63 -32.75
N SER A 63 -45.68 58.36 -32.72
CA SER A 63 -46.71 59.23 -33.26
C SER A 63 -46.67 60.64 -32.67
N LEU A 64 -47.02 61.64 -33.48
CA LEU A 64 -47.31 62.99 -33.00
C LEU A 64 -48.76 63.06 -32.47
N SER A 65 -49.06 64.08 -31.67
CA SER A 65 -50.37 64.23 -31.02
C SER A 65 -51.57 64.27 -31.97
N TRP A 66 -51.36 64.70 -33.22
CA TRP A 66 -52.42 64.83 -34.23
C TRP A 66 -52.64 63.56 -35.06
N ASN A 67 -51.71 62.60 -35.08
CA ASN A 67 -51.84 61.32 -35.78
C ASN A 67 -51.70 60.09 -34.88
N SER A 68 -51.78 60.28 -33.56
CA SER A 68 -51.69 59.20 -32.58
C SER A 68 -52.93 58.31 -32.56
N LYS A 69 -54.13 58.84 -32.90
CA LYS A 69 -55.38 58.09 -32.86
C LYS A 69 -55.77 57.57 -34.24
N LEU A 70 -55.84 56.25 -34.38
CA LEU A 70 -56.27 55.56 -35.59
C LEU A 70 -57.45 54.66 -35.27
N ALA A 71 -58.58 54.81 -35.98
CA ALA A 71 -59.65 53.83 -35.89
C ALA A 71 -59.25 52.51 -36.58
N ALA A 72 -59.97 51.42 -36.30
CA ALA A 72 -59.73 50.13 -36.95
C ALA A 72 -59.77 50.27 -38.49
N GLY A 73 -58.73 49.79 -39.16
CA GLY A 73 -58.53 49.89 -40.62
C GLY A 73 -58.00 51.25 -41.10
N GLN A 74 -57.76 52.22 -40.22
CA GLN A 74 -57.10 53.48 -40.59
C GLN A 74 -55.58 53.38 -40.50
N SER A 75 -54.92 54.15 -41.35
CA SER A 75 -53.48 54.26 -41.38
C SER A 75 -53.00 55.69 -41.14
N ALA A 76 -51.88 55.83 -40.45
CA ALA A 76 -51.02 57.00 -40.49
C ALA A 76 -49.74 56.65 -41.23
N SER A 77 -48.99 57.67 -41.66
CA SER A 77 -47.64 57.46 -42.17
C SER A 77 -46.71 58.51 -41.60
N PHE A 78 -45.45 58.12 -41.46
CA PHE A 78 -44.34 59.06 -41.23
C PHE A 78 -43.29 58.84 -42.30
N GLY A 79 -42.55 59.90 -42.63
CA GLY A 79 -41.45 59.84 -43.58
C GLY A 79 -40.19 60.43 -42.99
N PHE A 80 -39.07 60.08 -43.58
CA PHE A 80 -37.77 60.60 -43.16
C PHE A 80 -36.83 60.76 -44.35
N GLN A 81 -35.90 61.69 -44.22
CA GLN A 81 -34.72 61.83 -45.07
C GLN A 81 -33.50 61.28 -44.31
N ALA A 82 -32.67 60.50 -44.98
CA ALA A 82 -31.45 59.95 -44.40
C ALA A 82 -30.23 60.21 -45.30
N ALA A 83 -29.07 60.35 -44.67
CA ALA A 83 -27.77 60.36 -45.34
C ALA A 83 -27.24 58.92 -45.42
N THR A 84 -26.86 58.48 -46.62
CA THR A 84 -26.26 57.17 -46.85
C THR A 84 -25.07 57.28 -47.80
N THR A 85 -24.00 56.55 -47.52
CA THR A 85 -22.83 56.38 -48.41
C THR A 85 -22.80 55.00 -49.05
N GLY A 86 -23.79 54.13 -48.74
CA GLY A 86 -23.86 52.74 -49.17
C GLY A 86 -24.94 52.48 -50.22
N THR A 87 -24.94 51.27 -50.79
CA THR A 87 -25.99 50.81 -51.70
C THR A 87 -27.27 50.40 -50.98
N ASP A 88 -27.16 50.02 -49.70
CA ASP A 88 -28.27 49.57 -48.86
C ASP A 88 -29.19 50.72 -48.48
N THR A 89 -30.48 50.52 -48.72
CA THR A 89 -31.56 51.50 -48.52
C THR A 89 -32.74 50.90 -47.76
N ASP A 90 -32.61 49.66 -47.30
CA ASP A 90 -33.68 48.99 -46.58
C ASP A 90 -33.57 49.21 -45.06
N ILE A 91 -34.65 48.94 -44.36
CA ILE A 91 -34.66 48.85 -42.89
C ILE A 91 -34.98 47.41 -42.47
N SER A 92 -34.48 46.99 -41.33
CA SER A 92 -34.74 45.65 -40.78
C SER A 92 -35.37 45.76 -39.38
N GLY A 93 -35.92 44.64 -38.89
CA GLY A 93 -36.49 44.59 -37.54
C GLY A 93 -37.73 45.48 -37.31
N LEU A 94 -38.42 45.93 -38.37
CA LEU A 94 -39.56 46.85 -38.24
C LEU A 94 -40.69 46.22 -37.41
N ALA A 95 -40.88 46.74 -36.20
CA ALA A 95 -41.92 46.29 -35.28
C ALA A 95 -42.79 47.48 -34.80
N LEU A 96 -44.09 47.21 -34.62
CA LEU A 96 -45.07 48.19 -34.14
C LEU A 96 -45.44 47.94 -32.68
N GLY A 97 -45.30 48.95 -31.82
CA GLY A 97 -45.75 48.95 -30.43
C GLY A 97 -47.05 49.74 -30.24
N GLY A 98 -47.96 49.23 -29.40
CA GLY A 98 -49.21 49.89 -29.05
C GLY A 98 -49.11 50.68 -27.74
N GLY A 99 -49.39 51.98 -27.80
CA GLY A 99 -49.81 52.84 -26.67
C GLY A 99 -49.14 52.62 -25.30
N GLY A 100 -47.85 52.93 -25.18
CA GLY A 100 -47.15 53.06 -23.90
C GLY A 100 -45.76 53.65 -24.13
N THR A 101 -45.30 54.54 -23.25
CA THR A 101 -43.93 55.07 -23.29
C THR A 101 -42.92 53.93 -23.33
N VAL A 102 -42.30 53.71 -24.49
CA VAL A 102 -41.21 52.75 -24.67
C VAL A 102 -39.95 53.30 -24.01
N THR A 103 -39.59 52.75 -22.86
CA THR A 103 -38.25 52.88 -22.31
C THR A 103 -37.32 52.07 -23.22
N PRO A 104 -36.26 52.64 -23.82
CA PRO A 104 -35.33 51.87 -24.65
C PRO A 104 -34.82 50.66 -23.85
N SER A 105 -34.76 49.48 -24.48
CA SER A 105 -34.24 48.28 -23.82
C SER A 105 -32.76 48.50 -23.49
N LEU A 106 -32.44 48.53 -22.21
CA LEU A 106 -31.09 48.74 -21.71
C LEU A 106 -30.16 47.61 -22.21
N PRO A 107 -28.87 47.88 -22.48
CA PRO A 107 -27.91 46.83 -22.79
C PRO A 107 -27.68 45.90 -21.59
N ALA A 108 -27.24 44.67 -21.84
CA ALA A 108 -26.87 43.67 -20.85
C ALA A 108 -25.35 43.66 -20.64
N LEU A 109 -24.91 43.87 -19.40
CA LEU A 109 -23.52 43.78 -18.94
C LEU A 109 -23.16 42.34 -18.61
N SER A 110 -22.01 41.86 -19.11
CA SER A 110 -21.49 40.54 -18.79
C SER A 110 -20.00 40.58 -18.50
N VAL A 111 -19.52 39.77 -17.56
CA VAL A 111 -18.10 39.54 -17.31
C VAL A 111 -17.71 38.11 -17.72
N THR A 112 -16.50 37.94 -18.26
CA THR A 112 -15.97 36.62 -18.63
C THR A 112 -14.87 36.17 -17.68
N ASP A 113 -14.72 34.85 -17.53
CA ASP A 113 -13.62 34.24 -16.76
C ASP A 113 -12.25 34.63 -17.31
N ALA A 114 -11.25 34.61 -16.44
CA ALA A 114 -9.88 34.96 -16.77
C ALA A 114 -8.90 34.02 -16.06
N SER A 115 -7.69 33.86 -16.61
CA SER A 115 -6.62 33.15 -15.93
C SER A 115 -5.29 33.88 -16.10
N VAL A 116 -4.40 33.69 -15.13
CA VAL A 116 -3.02 34.19 -15.18
C VAL A 116 -2.11 33.24 -14.40
N THR A 117 -0.87 33.12 -14.84
CA THR A 117 0.18 32.45 -14.08
C THR A 117 0.80 33.43 -13.08
N GLU A 118 0.90 33.04 -11.81
CA GLU A 118 1.30 33.92 -10.71
C GLU A 118 2.77 34.35 -10.77
N GLY A 119 3.66 33.43 -11.15
CA GLY A 119 5.08 33.68 -11.24
C GLY A 119 5.80 33.68 -9.89
N ASP A 120 7.05 33.26 -9.92
CA ASP A 120 7.92 33.02 -8.75
C ASP A 120 8.15 34.22 -7.79
N ALA A 121 7.78 35.44 -8.21
CA ALA A 121 7.99 36.66 -7.42
C ALA A 121 7.22 37.88 -7.97
N GLY A 122 6.96 38.84 -7.08
CA GLY A 122 6.44 40.16 -7.44
C GLY A 122 4.94 40.14 -7.68
N THR A 123 4.46 40.86 -8.70
CA THR A 123 3.02 40.91 -8.99
C THR A 123 2.72 40.72 -10.46
N ARG A 124 1.60 40.05 -10.76
CA ARG A 124 1.01 39.91 -12.10
C ARG A 124 -0.37 40.55 -12.16
N VAL A 125 -0.94 40.61 -13.36
CA VAL A 125 -2.26 41.22 -13.59
C VAL A 125 -3.20 40.21 -14.21
N LEU A 126 -4.21 39.80 -13.45
CA LEU A 126 -5.36 39.07 -13.95
C LEU A 126 -6.38 40.07 -14.51
N THR A 127 -6.78 39.89 -15.77
CA THR A 127 -7.64 40.86 -16.47
C THR A 127 -8.97 40.25 -16.88
N PHE A 128 -10.06 40.74 -16.29
CA PHE A 128 -11.42 40.37 -16.65
C PHE A 128 -11.96 41.31 -17.72
N ALA A 129 -12.57 40.74 -18.77
CA ALA A 129 -13.29 41.53 -19.77
C ALA A 129 -14.76 41.70 -19.33
N VAL A 130 -15.23 42.95 -19.33
CA VAL A 130 -16.61 43.32 -19.06
C VAL A 130 -17.20 43.93 -20.33
N THR A 131 -18.29 43.36 -20.85
CA THR A 131 -18.87 43.70 -22.15
C THR A 131 -20.35 44.08 -22.05
N LEU A 132 -20.80 44.88 -23.03
CA LEU A 132 -22.21 45.15 -23.31
C LEU A 132 -22.62 44.41 -24.59
N ASP A 133 -23.81 43.80 -24.60
CA ASP A 133 -24.39 43.15 -25.78
C ASP A 133 -24.69 44.14 -26.93
N LYS A 134 -24.93 45.40 -26.60
CA LYS A 134 -25.10 46.52 -27.53
C LYS A 134 -24.65 47.84 -26.92
N ALA A 135 -24.33 48.81 -27.78
CA ALA A 135 -23.93 50.15 -27.34
C ALA A 135 -25.09 50.91 -26.69
N SER A 136 -24.78 51.74 -25.68
CA SER A 136 -25.72 52.69 -25.08
C SER A 136 -25.48 54.12 -25.59
N ALA A 137 -26.54 54.92 -25.71
CA ALA A 137 -26.45 56.35 -26.03
C ALA A 137 -26.11 57.24 -24.82
N SER A 138 -26.11 56.68 -23.62
CA SER A 138 -25.71 57.34 -22.39
C SER A 138 -24.66 56.50 -21.67
N ALA A 139 -23.91 57.11 -20.75
CA ALA A 139 -22.91 56.37 -20.00
C ALA A 139 -23.55 55.20 -19.22
N VAL A 140 -22.89 54.05 -19.21
CA VAL A 140 -23.28 52.89 -18.41
C VAL A 140 -22.30 52.76 -17.27
N THR A 141 -22.80 52.54 -16.05
CA THR A 141 -21.98 52.35 -14.84
C THR A 141 -22.26 51.00 -14.22
N VAL A 142 -21.26 50.38 -13.61
CA VAL A 142 -21.42 49.16 -12.82
C VAL A 142 -20.36 49.11 -11.73
N HIS A 143 -20.76 48.70 -10.53
CA HIS A 143 -19.82 48.45 -9.45
C HIS A 143 -19.22 47.04 -9.62
N TYR A 144 -17.93 46.88 -9.39
CA TYR A 144 -17.28 45.58 -9.31
C TYR A 144 -16.60 45.40 -7.96
N ALA A 145 -16.56 44.16 -7.47
CA ALA A 145 -15.78 43.77 -6.31
C ALA A 145 -15.28 42.33 -6.49
N THR A 146 -14.05 42.06 -6.05
CA THR A 146 -13.51 40.71 -5.91
C THR A 146 -13.99 40.07 -4.61
N ALA A 147 -14.12 38.75 -4.61
CA ALA A 147 -14.34 37.93 -3.42
C ALA A 147 -13.46 36.68 -3.49
N ASP A 148 -13.05 36.20 -2.32
CA ASP A 148 -12.21 35.01 -2.17
C ASP A 148 -12.90 33.76 -2.72
N GLY A 149 -12.10 32.86 -3.28
CA GLY A 149 -12.50 31.50 -3.62
C GLY A 149 -11.62 30.53 -2.85
N THR A 150 -10.72 29.84 -3.54
CA THR A 150 -9.59 29.17 -2.87
C THR A 150 -8.44 30.15 -2.64
N ALA A 151 -8.27 31.14 -3.52
CA ALA A 151 -7.34 32.25 -3.34
C ALA A 151 -7.92 33.26 -2.33
N GLN A 152 -7.08 33.77 -1.44
CA GLN A 152 -7.36 34.74 -0.39
C GLN A 152 -6.76 36.12 -0.70
N ALA A 153 -7.55 37.16 -0.45
CA ALA A 153 -7.07 38.53 -0.56
C ALA A 153 -5.99 38.83 0.50
N GLY A 154 -4.84 39.33 0.06
CA GLY A 154 -3.70 39.70 0.90
C GLY A 154 -2.54 38.72 0.83
N SER A 155 -2.79 37.43 0.62
CA SER A 155 -1.77 36.44 0.26
C SER A 155 -1.64 36.37 -1.26
N ASP A 156 -2.70 35.95 -1.96
CA ASP A 156 -2.58 35.45 -3.35
C ASP A 156 -2.98 36.55 -4.35
N TYR A 157 -3.86 37.46 -3.93
CA TYR A 157 -4.24 38.61 -4.73
C TYR A 157 -4.57 39.85 -3.88
N VAL A 158 -4.57 41.02 -4.52
CA VAL A 158 -5.02 42.26 -3.89
C VAL A 158 -6.50 42.47 -4.18
N ALA A 159 -7.32 42.54 -3.13
CA ALA A 159 -8.75 42.82 -3.27
C ALA A 159 -8.99 44.09 -4.08
N ALA A 160 -9.83 43.98 -5.11
CA ALA A 160 -10.15 45.08 -6.02
C ALA A 160 -11.65 45.34 -6.00
N ALA A 161 -12.03 46.59 -5.76
CA ALA A 161 -13.40 47.06 -5.91
C ALA A 161 -13.43 48.48 -6.48
N GLY A 162 -14.47 48.81 -7.22
CA GLY A 162 -14.59 50.13 -7.84
C GLY A 162 -15.77 50.23 -8.80
N ASP A 163 -15.89 51.39 -9.44
CA ASP A 163 -16.93 51.65 -10.45
C ASP A 163 -16.33 51.66 -11.85
N LEU A 164 -16.97 50.94 -12.77
CA LEU A 164 -16.60 50.88 -14.17
C LEU A 164 -17.62 51.69 -15.00
N THR A 165 -17.16 52.71 -15.74
CA THR A 165 -18.02 53.60 -16.53
C THR A 165 -17.74 53.48 -18.03
N PHE A 166 -18.66 52.90 -18.79
CA PHE A 166 -18.63 52.90 -20.25
C PHE A 166 -19.12 54.24 -20.78
N ALA A 167 -18.33 54.88 -21.64
CA ALA A 167 -18.80 56.06 -22.37
C ALA A 167 -19.93 55.67 -23.34
N ALA A 168 -20.74 56.64 -23.76
CA ALA A 168 -21.73 56.39 -24.81
C ALA A 168 -21.04 55.81 -26.07
N GLY A 169 -21.57 54.71 -26.59
CA GLY A 169 -20.99 53.97 -27.73
C GLY A 169 -19.97 52.88 -27.38
N GLU A 170 -19.42 52.84 -26.16
CA GLU A 170 -18.43 51.83 -25.74
C GLU A 170 -19.11 50.52 -25.33
N THR A 171 -18.53 49.38 -25.70
CA THR A 171 -19.10 48.05 -25.42
C THR A 171 -18.17 47.07 -24.73
N SER A 172 -16.92 47.46 -24.44
CA SER A 172 -15.97 46.60 -23.74
C SER A 172 -15.02 47.42 -22.86
N LYS A 173 -14.78 46.94 -21.65
CA LYS A 173 -13.77 47.44 -20.71
C LYS A 173 -13.12 46.30 -19.96
N ALA A 174 -12.00 46.58 -19.32
CA ALA A 174 -11.26 45.64 -18.52
C ALA A 174 -11.29 46.02 -17.03
N VAL A 175 -11.36 45.02 -16.17
CA VAL A 175 -11.04 45.11 -14.74
C VAL A 175 -9.75 44.34 -14.50
N SER A 176 -8.77 45.00 -13.92
CA SER A 176 -7.47 44.40 -13.59
C SER A 176 -7.39 44.12 -12.09
N VAL A 177 -7.02 42.89 -11.74
CA VAL A 177 -6.76 42.42 -10.38
C VAL A 177 -5.28 42.08 -10.28
N THR A 178 -4.63 42.59 -9.24
CA THR A 178 -3.21 42.28 -8.98
C THR A 178 -3.11 40.93 -8.29
N ILE A 179 -2.32 40.03 -8.86
CA ILE A 179 -1.96 38.73 -8.30
C ILE A 179 -0.57 38.85 -7.69
N ASN A 180 -0.37 38.33 -6.49
CA ASN A 180 0.93 38.28 -5.82
C ASN A 180 1.58 36.95 -6.22
N GLY A 181 2.82 37.01 -6.69
CA GLY A 181 3.58 35.82 -7.05
C GLY A 181 4.52 35.42 -5.91
N ASP A 182 4.63 34.12 -5.67
CA ASP A 182 5.57 33.53 -4.72
C ASP A 182 6.14 32.20 -5.25
N THR A 183 6.80 31.42 -4.38
CA THR A 183 7.45 30.16 -4.76
C THR A 183 6.88 28.94 -4.03
N ALA A 184 5.69 29.08 -3.43
CA ALA A 184 5.04 28.03 -2.68
C ALA A 184 4.33 27.08 -3.65
N TYR A 185 4.63 25.78 -3.56
CA TYR A 185 3.87 24.82 -4.35
C TYR A 185 2.44 24.69 -3.84
N GLU A 186 1.51 25.23 -4.61
CA GLU A 186 0.09 25.21 -4.31
C GLU A 186 -0.72 24.64 -5.49
N ALA A 187 -2.00 24.33 -5.28
CA ALA A 187 -2.86 23.95 -6.40
C ALA A 187 -3.32 25.22 -7.14
N ASN A 188 -3.80 25.09 -8.38
CA ASN A 188 -4.43 26.24 -9.05
C ASN A 188 -5.57 26.80 -8.20
N GLU A 189 -5.54 28.11 -7.98
CA GLU A 189 -6.46 28.78 -7.09
C GLU A 189 -7.47 29.63 -7.84
N THR A 190 -8.55 30.01 -7.15
CA THR A 190 -9.65 30.77 -7.74
C THR A 190 -10.10 31.94 -6.88
N LEU A 191 -10.47 33.04 -7.52
CA LEU A 191 -11.22 34.16 -6.94
C LEU A 191 -12.43 34.50 -7.81
N THR A 192 -13.40 35.25 -7.29
CA THR A 192 -14.58 35.69 -8.04
C THR A 192 -14.56 37.20 -8.26
N LEU A 193 -14.85 37.67 -9.47
CA LEU A 193 -15.20 39.06 -9.75
C LEU A 193 -16.72 39.18 -9.91
N ALA A 194 -17.36 39.99 -9.06
CA ALA A 194 -18.81 40.22 -9.07
C ALA A 194 -19.15 41.64 -9.52
N LEU A 195 -20.13 41.75 -10.42
CA LEU A 195 -20.74 42.99 -10.89
C LEU A 195 -22.04 43.26 -10.14
N SER A 196 -22.26 44.50 -9.74
CA SER A 196 -23.46 44.93 -9.01
C SER A 196 -23.86 46.37 -9.34
N ALA A 197 -25.07 46.77 -8.92
CA ALA A 197 -25.61 48.11 -9.07
C ALA A 197 -25.46 48.71 -10.50
N PRO A 198 -25.92 48.03 -11.58
CA PRO A 198 -25.80 48.57 -12.92
C PRO A 198 -26.66 49.84 -13.08
N GLY A 199 -26.05 50.90 -13.63
CA GLY A 199 -26.73 52.13 -14.03
C GLY A 199 -26.75 52.25 -15.55
N GLY A 200 -27.94 52.33 -16.15
CA GLY A 200 -28.10 52.42 -17.61
C GLY A 200 -27.93 51.09 -18.37
N ALA A 201 -27.90 49.96 -17.65
CA ALA A 201 -27.79 48.60 -18.18
C ALA A 201 -28.54 47.59 -17.28
N THR A 202 -28.70 46.35 -17.75
CA THR A 202 -29.07 45.18 -16.93
C THR A 202 -27.87 44.25 -16.77
N LEU A 203 -27.87 43.33 -15.80
CA LEU A 203 -26.81 42.31 -15.69
C LEU A 203 -27.22 41.06 -16.48
N GLY A 204 -26.41 40.68 -17.46
CA GLY A 204 -26.47 39.40 -18.16
C GLY A 204 -25.74 38.33 -17.35
N ARG A 205 -24.40 38.37 -17.34
CA ARG A 205 -23.56 37.55 -16.46
C ARG A 205 -22.90 38.43 -15.39
N ALA A 206 -23.34 38.28 -14.14
CA ALA A 206 -22.90 39.14 -13.04
C ALA A 206 -21.61 38.67 -12.35
N THR A 207 -21.15 37.44 -12.58
CA THR A 207 -19.96 36.89 -11.91
C THR A 207 -19.04 36.16 -12.89
N ALA A 208 -17.74 36.25 -12.63
CA ALA A 208 -16.69 35.51 -13.33
C ALA A 208 -15.67 34.94 -12.34
N THR A 209 -15.13 33.77 -12.66
CA THR A 209 -14.03 33.12 -11.96
C THR A 209 -12.71 33.59 -12.56
N GLY A 210 -11.81 34.03 -11.68
CA GLY A 210 -10.41 34.23 -11.97
C GLY A 210 -9.61 33.03 -11.50
N THR A 211 -8.80 32.42 -12.37
CA THR A 211 -7.90 31.33 -11.99
C THR A 211 -6.46 31.81 -11.91
N ILE A 212 -5.84 31.64 -10.76
CA ILE A 212 -4.40 31.79 -10.54
C ILE A 212 -3.80 30.41 -10.82
N VAL A 213 -2.95 30.32 -11.84
CA VAL A 213 -2.32 29.06 -12.26
C VAL A 213 -0.95 28.97 -11.60
N ASN A 214 -0.77 27.91 -10.81
CA ASN A 214 0.50 27.60 -10.17
C ASN A 214 1.56 27.25 -11.22
N ASP A 215 2.71 27.94 -11.17
CA ASP A 215 3.91 27.63 -11.94
C ASP A 215 5.09 27.11 -11.11
N ASP A 216 4.91 26.92 -9.80
CA ASP A 216 5.92 26.38 -8.92
C ASP A 216 6.05 24.85 -9.02
N ALA A 217 7.28 24.39 -8.84
CA ALA A 217 7.59 22.98 -8.84
C ALA A 217 7.18 22.32 -7.52
N ALA A 218 6.49 21.18 -7.61
CA ALA A 218 6.21 20.34 -6.44
C ALA A 218 7.52 19.95 -5.74
N PRO A 219 7.56 19.95 -4.39
CA PRO A 219 8.72 19.44 -3.68
C PRO A 219 8.95 17.97 -4.03
N LEU A 220 10.20 17.61 -4.29
CA LEU A 220 10.56 16.22 -4.52
C LEU A 220 10.37 15.40 -3.23
N PRO A 221 9.94 14.13 -3.30
CA PRO A 221 9.94 13.25 -2.15
C PRO A 221 11.37 13.06 -1.62
N THR A 222 11.48 12.71 -0.34
CA THR A 222 12.77 12.44 0.30
C THR A 222 12.98 10.95 0.49
N LEU A 223 14.19 10.46 0.20
CA LEU A 223 14.65 9.09 0.41
C LEU A 223 15.32 8.93 1.78
N SER A 224 15.07 7.81 2.42
CA SER A 224 15.72 7.38 3.66
C SER A 224 15.98 5.87 3.60
N VAL A 225 17.05 5.40 4.23
CA VAL A 225 17.30 3.99 4.49
C VAL A 225 17.37 3.77 6.00
N ASP A 226 16.80 2.66 6.48
CA ASP A 226 16.83 2.27 7.89
C ASP A 226 18.17 1.65 8.30
N SER A 227 18.32 1.38 9.59
CA SER A 227 19.42 0.56 10.13
C SER A 227 18.82 -0.73 10.66
N VAL A 228 19.59 -1.81 10.58
CA VAL A 228 19.13 -3.17 10.91
C VAL A 228 20.12 -3.89 11.80
N SER A 229 19.63 -4.89 12.52
CA SER A 229 20.46 -5.82 13.28
C SER A 229 20.07 -7.23 12.88
N VAL A 230 21.06 -8.09 12.67
CA VAL A 230 20.88 -9.49 12.27
C VAL A 230 21.93 -10.31 13.00
N ALA A 231 21.52 -11.40 13.66
CA ALA A 231 22.49 -12.33 14.23
C ALA A 231 23.24 -13.04 13.10
N GLU A 232 24.57 -13.15 13.18
CA GLU A 232 25.39 -13.72 12.11
C GLU A 232 25.00 -15.15 11.77
N GLY A 233 24.61 -15.91 12.80
CA GLY A 233 24.29 -17.32 12.68
C GLY A 233 25.54 -18.15 12.47
N ASN A 234 25.41 -19.43 12.78
CA ASN A 234 26.50 -20.36 12.52
C ASN A 234 26.53 -20.75 11.02
N PRO A 235 27.71 -20.87 10.39
CA PRO A 235 27.90 -21.52 9.11
C PRO A 235 27.48 -22.94 9.38
N VAL A 236 27.02 -23.64 8.35
CA VAL A 236 26.65 -25.03 8.53
C VAL A 236 27.89 -25.78 9.03
N THR A 237 27.91 -26.05 10.34
CA THR A 237 28.95 -26.84 10.93
C THR A 237 28.73 -28.23 10.39
N THR A 238 29.77 -28.78 9.76
CA THR A 238 29.83 -30.19 9.37
C THR A 238 29.97 -31.08 10.62
N GLY A 239 29.18 -30.79 11.67
CA GLY A 239 29.28 -31.39 12.99
C GLY A 239 28.06 -31.16 13.92
N GLY A 240 27.08 -30.33 13.56
CA GLY A 240 25.77 -30.31 14.23
C GLY A 240 24.94 -31.52 13.80
N THR A 241 24.29 -32.20 14.74
CA THR A 241 23.26 -33.20 14.39
C THR A 241 22.05 -32.42 13.86
N GLY A 242 22.02 -32.11 12.56
CA GLY A 242 20.80 -31.60 11.92
C GLY A 242 19.61 -32.52 12.17
N ALA A 243 18.40 -32.09 11.80
CA ALA A 243 17.15 -32.86 11.90
C ALA A 243 17.13 -34.12 11.00
N VAL A 244 18.13 -34.98 11.13
CA VAL A 244 18.36 -36.15 10.31
C VAL A 244 17.24 -37.17 10.58
N GLY A 245 16.62 -37.66 9.51
CA GLY A 245 15.60 -38.69 9.57
C GLY A 245 14.19 -38.16 9.41
N PHE A 246 13.21 -39.02 9.73
CA PHE A 246 11.79 -38.69 9.62
C PHE A 246 11.29 -37.83 10.79
N PHE A 247 10.16 -37.16 10.56
CA PHE A 247 9.50 -36.36 11.59
C PHE A 247 8.34 -37.11 12.23
N HIS A 248 8.03 -36.75 13.47
CA HIS A 248 6.86 -37.21 14.21
C HIS A 248 6.25 -36.05 15.01
N THR A 249 5.05 -36.24 15.56
CA THR A 249 4.35 -35.20 16.32
C THR A 249 4.29 -35.51 17.80
N SER A 250 4.39 -34.47 18.63
CA SER A 250 4.17 -34.53 20.07
C SER A 250 3.47 -33.26 20.51
N GLY A 251 2.23 -33.38 20.98
CA GLY A 251 1.39 -32.21 21.26
C GLY A 251 1.17 -31.39 19.99
N ASN A 252 1.33 -30.07 20.08
CA ASN A 252 1.27 -29.14 18.95
C ASN A 252 2.60 -28.98 18.19
N GLN A 253 3.64 -29.74 18.53
CA GLN A 253 4.98 -29.64 17.92
C GLN A 253 5.26 -30.78 16.92
N ILE A 254 6.10 -30.47 15.93
CA ILE A 254 6.75 -31.46 15.05
C ILE A 254 8.17 -31.66 15.55
N LEU A 255 8.60 -32.91 15.67
CA LEU A 255 9.91 -33.30 16.19
C LEU A 255 10.66 -34.16 15.17
N ASP A 256 11.98 -34.03 15.15
CA ASP A 256 12.87 -34.94 14.42
C ASP A 256 13.02 -36.32 15.11
N GLU A 257 13.81 -37.23 14.55
CA GLU A 257 14.05 -38.56 15.17
C GLU A 257 14.78 -38.48 16.53
N ALA A 258 15.50 -37.38 16.79
CA ALA A 258 16.19 -37.15 18.07
C ALA A 258 15.26 -36.55 19.15
N GLY A 259 14.03 -36.17 18.78
CA GLY A 259 13.07 -35.53 19.66
C GLY A 259 13.29 -34.02 19.82
N GLN A 260 14.01 -33.39 18.89
CA GLN A 260 14.16 -31.94 18.82
C GLN A 260 12.99 -31.34 18.05
N VAL A 261 12.47 -30.20 18.52
CA VAL A 261 11.43 -29.46 17.81
C VAL A 261 11.99 -28.96 16.48
N VAL A 262 11.22 -29.19 15.42
CA VAL A 262 11.51 -28.70 14.07
C VAL A 262 10.30 -27.96 13.54
N ARG A 263 10.56 -27.05 12.60
CA ARG A 263 9.51 -26.30 11.93
C ARG A 263 9.68 -26.36 10.42
N ILE A 264 8.59 -26.66 9.73
CA ILE A 264 8.52 -26.53 8.27
C ILE A 264 8.35 -25.03 7.96
N ALA A 265 9.30 -24.48 7.23
CA ALA A 265 9.33 -23.10 6.76
C ALA A 265 9.70 -23.13 5.27
N GLY A 266 8.70 -23.32 4.42
CA GLY A 266 8.92 -23.74 3.04
C GLY A 266 8.21 -22.92 1.98
N VAL A 267 8.19 -23.47 0.77
CA VAL A 267 7.57 -22.87 -0.41
C VAL A 267 6.85 -23.92 -1.26
N ASN A 268 5.75 -23.53 -1.90
CA ASN A 268 5.06 -24.36 -2.89
C ASN A 268 5.73 -24.20 -4.26
N TRP A 269 6.10 -25.31 -4.90
CA TRP A 269 6.59 -25.31 -6.29
C TRP A 269 5.67 -26.14 -7.19
N PHE A 270 4.71 -25.46 -7.81
CA PHE A 270 3.66 -26.12 -8.58
C PHE A 270 4.06 -26.38 -10.04
N GLY A 271 3.31 -27.26 -10.70
CA GLY A 271 3.35 -27.58 -12.12
C GLY A 271 3.19 -29.08 -12.41
N LEU A 272 3.52 -29.96 -11.46
CA LEU A 272 3.34 -31.41 -11.59
C LEU A 272 1.84 -31.81 -11.59
N GLU A 273 0.99 -31.01 -10.98
CA GLU A 273 -0.47 -31.09 -11.02
C GLU A 273 -1.08 -30.57 -12.33
N SER A 274 -0.29 -29.87 -13.15
CA SER A 274 -0.75 -29.29 -14.40
C SER A 274 -0.61 -30.24 -15.58
N THR A 275 -1.11 -29.81 -16.75
CA THR A 275 -0.91 -30.51 -18.02
C THR A 275 0.55 -30.56 -18.50
N ASN A 276 1.47 -29.88 -17.80
CA ASN A 276 2.90 -29.97 -18.06
C ASN A 276 3.49 -31.27 -17.54
N TYR A 277 2.93 -31.81 -16.45
CA TYR A 277 3.46 -32.98 -15.72
C TYR A 277 4.92 -32.81 -15.27
N ALA A 278 5.33 -31.57 -15.03
CA ALA A 278 6.64 -31.15 -14.54
C ALA A 278 6.48 -29.80 -13.83
N PRO A 279 7.31 -29.47 -12.81
CA PRO A 279 7.25 -28.16 -12.19
C PRO A 279 7.40 -27.06 -13.24
N HIS A 280 6.67 -25.97 -13.07
CA HIS A 280 6.81 -24.84 -13.97
C HIS A 280 8.17 -24.16 -13.81
N GLY A 281 8.58 -23.44 -14.86
CA GLY A 281 9.83 -22.69 -14.90
C GLY A 281 11.05 -23.46 -15.39
N LEU A 282 10.95 -24.78 -15.60
CA LEU A 282 12.03 -25.60 -16.17
C LEU A 282 12.38 -25.25 -17.63
N TRP A 283 11.57 -24.43 -18.29
CA TRP A 283 11.92 -23.79 -19.56
C TRP A 283 12.92 -22.63 -19.39
N ALA A 284 12.91 -21.97 -18.23
CA ALA A 284 13.70 -20.77 -17.94
C ALA A 284 14.98 -21.08 -17.16
N GLN A 285 14.94 -21.99 -16.17
CA GLN A 285 16.06 -22.34 -15.30
C GLN A 285 16.21 -23.86 -15.13
N GLY A 286 17.37 -24.29 -14.61
CA GLY A 286 17.58 -25.67 -14.19
C GLY A 286 16.90 -25.95 -12.84
N TYR A 287 16.31 -27.14 -12.67
CA TYR A 287 15.62 -27.51 -11.42
C TYR A 287 16.55 -27.42 -10.20
N LYS A 288 17.80 -27.87 -10.35
CA LYS A 288 18.83 -27.79 -9.31
C LYS A 288 19.11 -26.35 -8.90
N THR A 289 19.29 -25.46 -9.87
CA THR A 289 19.52 -24.03 -9.62
C THR A 289 18.35 -23.36 -8.89
N MET A 290 17.10 -23.72 -9.23
CA MET A 290 15.95 -23.22 -8.48
C MET A 290 15.96 -23.69 -7.03
N MET A 291 16.22 -24.97 -6.80
CA MET A 291 16.24 -25.55 -5.45
C MET A 291 17.41 -25.01 -4.60
N ASP A 292 18.59 -24.83 -5.20
CA ASP A 292 19.72 -24.17 -4.55
C ASP A 292 19.37 -22.74 -4.13
N GLN A 293 18.62 -22.01 -4.97
CA GLN A 293 18.15 -20.67 -4.65
C GLN A 293 17.10 -20.68 -3.51
N MET A 294 16.25 -21.71 -3.42
CA MET A 294 15.32 -21.87 -2.29
C MET A 294 16.09 -22.03 -0.97
N VAL A 295 17.12 -22.90 -0.95
CA VAL A 295 17.99 -23.10 0.23
C VAL A 295 18.71 -21.81 0.60
N GLN A 296 19.28 -21.11 -0.39
CA GLN A 296 19.98 -19.82 -0.17
C GLN A 296 19.07 -18.74 0.44
N LEU A 297 17.75 -18.81 0.23
CA LEU A 297 16.79 -17.87 0.80
C LEU A 297 16.25 -18.31 2.17
N GLY A 298 16.70 -19.46 2.68
CA GLY A 298 16.32 -20.00 3.99
C GLY A 298 15.10 -20.92 3.99
N PHE A 299 14.55 -21.27 2.82
CA PHE A 299 13.47 -22.26 2.77
C PHE A 299 14.02 -23.67 3.03
N ASN A 300 13.34 -24.42 3.88
CA ASN A 300 13.77 -25.77 4.28
C ASN A 300 12.92 -26.90 3.69
N THR A 301 11.77 -26.59 3.10
CA THR A 301 10.79 -27.57 2.61
C THR A 301 10.12 -27.10 1.32
N ILE A 302 9.87 -28.02 0.39
CA ILE A 302 9.01 -27.81 -0.78
C ILE A 302 7.71 -28.61 -0.58
N ARG A 303 6.56 -27.92 -0.57
CA ARG A 303 5.26 -28.57 -0.85
C ARG A 303 5.18 -28.74 -2.37
N LEU A 304 4.96 -29.98 -2.81
CA LEU A 304 5.08 -30.39 -4.21
C LEU A 304 3.71 -30.88 -4.72
N PRO A 305 2.86 -29.96 -5.22
CA PRO A 305 1.57 -30.27 -5.84
C PRO A 305 1.70 -31.26 -7.01
N PHE A 306 0.90 -32.33 -7.03
CA PHE A 306 0.80 -33.26 -8.15
C PHE A 306 -0.65 -33.63 -8.48
N SER A 307 -0.87 -34.26 -9.65
CA SER A 307 -2.19 -34.77 -10.05
C SER A 307 -2.23 -36.29 -10.10
N THR A 308 -3.41 -36.89 -9.91
CA THR A 308 -3.61 -38.33 -10.18
C THR A 308 -3.21 -38.66 -11.62
N ASP A 309 -3.59 -37.83 -12.60
CA ASP A 309 -3.20 -38.00 -13.99
C ASP A 309 -1.68 -38.13 -14.18
N LEU A 310 -0.85 -37.36 -13.44
CA LEU A 310 0.61 -37.46 -13.51
C LEU A 310 1.11 -38.87 -13.19
N LEU A 311 0.54 -39.49 -12.14
CA LEU A 311 1.00 -40.81 -11.66
C LEU A 311 0.72 -41.92 -12.66
N HIS A 312 -0.35 -41.77 -13.46
CA HIS A 312 -0.81 -42.78 -14.42
C HIS A 312 -0.45 -42.43 -15.88
N ASN A 313 0.21 -41.30 -16.12
CA ASN A 313 0.67 -40.88 -17.44
C ASN A 313 2.08 -41.39 -17.76
N THR A 314 2.22 -42.03 -18.93
CA THR A 314 3.51 -42.53 -19.45
C THR A 314 4.09 -41.66 -20.57
N GLY A 315 3.40 -40.58 -20.94
CA GLY A 315 3.86 -39.58 -21.88
C GLY A 315 4.99 -38.71 -21.32
N THR A 316 5.72 -38.05 -22.22
CA THR A 316 6.79 -37.13 -21.85
C THR A 316 6.20 -35.80 -21.35
N PRO A 317 6.60 -35.32 -20.17
CA PRO A 317 6.29 -33.98 -19.68
C PRO A 317 6.72 -32.88 -20.66
N ASN A 318 6.07 -31.72 -20.58
CA ASN A 318 6.36 -30.56 -21.41
C ASN A 318 6.75 -29.34 -20.55
N GLY A 319 7.15 -28.23 -21.20
CA GLY A 319 7.65 -27.04 -20.48
C GLY A 319 9.07 -27.21 -19.92
N ILE A 320 9.90 -28.09 -20.49
CA ILE A 320 11.27 -28.33 -20.02
C ILE A 320 12.26 -27.94 -21.12
N ASP A 321 13.23 -27.10 -20.79
CA ASP A 321 14.44 -26.93 -21.61
C ASP A 321 15.49 -27.96 -21.18
N PHE A 322 15.64 -29.02 -21.97
CA PHE A 322 16.62 -30.09 -21.72
C PHE A 322 18.08 -29.64 -21.89
N GLY A 323 18.33 -28.46 -22.48
CA GLY A 323 19.67 -27.85 -22.43
C GLY A 323 20.06 -27.42 -21.02
N LYS A 324 19.08 -27.02 -20.20
CA LYS A 324 19.25 -26.67 -18.78
C LYS A 324 19.04 -27.85 -17.84
N ASN A 325 18.21 -28.81 -18.27
CA ASN A 325 17.79 -29.98 -17.48
C ASN A 325 18.09 -31.30 -18.23
N PRO A 326 19.36 -31.60 -18.58
CA PRO A 326 19.68 -32.72 -19.47
C PRO A 326 19.35 -34.09 -18.88
N ASP A 327 19.41 -34.23 -17.55
CA ASP A 327 19.13 -35.46 -16.83
C ASP A 327 17.63 -35.77 -16.69
N LEU A 328 16.76 -34.81 -17.01
CA LEU A 328 15.30 -35.03 -17.07
C LEU A 328 14.83 -35.56 -18.43
N GLN A 329 15.71 -35.62 -19.44
CA GLN A 329 15.32 -36.01 -20.80
C GLN A 329 14.81 -37.46 -20.87
N GLY A 330 13.58 -37.62 -21.35
CA GLY A 330 12.94 -38.92 -21.56
C GLY A 330 12.33 -39.55 -20.30
N LEU A 331 12.34 -38.84 -19.17
CA LEU A 331 11.66 -39.27 -17.95
C LEU A 331 10.15 -38.98 -18.02
N THR A 332 9.36 -39.80 -17.32
CA THR A 332 7.93 -39.51 -17.04
C THR A 332 7.81 -38.47 -15.92
N GLY A 333 6.61 -37.91 -15.70
CA GLY A 333 6.37 -36.96 -14.60
C GLY A 333 6.73 -37.53 -13.23
N LEU A 334 6.35 -38.79 -12.95
CA LEU A 334 6.71 -39.50 -11.72
C LEU A 334 8.24 -39.67 -11.57
N GLN A 335 8.96 -39.91 -12.67
CA GLN A 335 10.43 -40.00 -12.64
C GLN A 335 11.11 -38.64 -12.48
N ILE A 336 10.50 -37.56 -12.96
CA ILE A 336 10.97 -36.19 -12.68
C ILE A 336 10.78 -35.87 -11.20
N MET A 337 9.64 -36.24 -10.62
CA MET A 337 9.41 -36.11 -9.18
C MET A 337 10.48 -36.85 -8.38
N ASP A 338 10.91 -38.04 -8.80
CA ASP A 338 12.04 -38.72 -8.16
C ASP A 338 13.34 -37.92 -8.18
N ARG A 339 13.66 -37.24 -9.30
CA ARG A 339 14.89 -36.44 -9.41
C ARG A 339 14.87 -35.21 -8.52
N ILE A 340 13.70 -34.60 -8.36
CA ILE A 340 13.49 -33.49 -7.44
C ILE A 340 13.67 -33.98 -6.00
N VAL A 341 13.03 -35.10 -5.63
CA VAL A 341 13.19 -35.70 -4.30
C VAL A 341 14.64 -36.10 -4.03
N GLU A 342 15.33 -36.72 -5.00
CA GLU A 342 16.73 -37.10 -4.86
C GLU A 342 17.62 -35.87 -4.61
N TYR A 343 17.47 -34.82 -5.41
CA TYR A 343 18.27 -33.61 -5.25
C TYR A 343 17.92 -32.82 -3.99
N ALA A 344 16.65 -32.79 -3.57
CA ALA A 344 16.23 -32.16 -2.33
C ALA A 344 16.98 -32.75 -1.14
N GLY A 345 17.09 -34.09 -1.09
CA GLY A 345 17.82 -34.79 -0.05
C GLY A 345 19.34 -34.52 -0.10
N GLU A 346 19.93 -34.34 -1.28
CA GLU A 346 21.34 -33.95 -1.42
C GLU A 346 21.65 -32.58 -0.82
N ILE A 347 20.68 -31.65 -0.83
CA ILE A 347 20.87 -30.25 -0.40
C ILE A 347 20.14 -29.92 0.90
N GLY A 348 19.64 -30.92 1.63
CA GLY A 348 19.01 -30.73 2.95
C GLY A 348 17.55 -30.26 2.93
N LEU A 349 16.92 -30.11 1.77
CA LEU A 349 15.49 -29.78 1.67
C LEU A 349 14.60 -30.98 2.03
N ARG A 350 13.43 -30.71 2.59
CA ARG A 350 12.32 -31.67 2.72
C ARG A 350 11.27 -31.49 1.64
N ILE A 351 10.51 -32.56 1.39
CA ILE A 351 9.40 -32.59 0.45
C ILE A 351 8.13 -33.05 1.17
N ILE A 352 7.05 -32.28 0.98
CA ILE A 352 5.68 -32.71 1.27
C ILE A 352 5.02 -32.98 -0.08
N LEU A 353 4.54 -34.21 -0.29
CA LEU A 353 3.78 -34.52 -1.49
C LEU A 353 2.34 -34.09 -1.29
N ASP A 354 1.80 -33.31 -2.23
CA ASP A 354 0.44 -32.80 -2.16
C ASP A 354 -0.38 -33.33 -3.33
N HIS A 355 -1.44 -34.10 -3.02
CA HIS A 355 -2.43 -34.44 -4.04
C HIS A 355 -3.30 -33.20 -4.32
N HIS A 356 -2.82 -32.40 -5.26
CA HIS A 356 -3.44 -31.12 -5.59
C HIS A 356 -4.70 -31.29 -6.44
N ARG A 357 -4.69 -32.28 -7.34
CA ARG A 357 -5.79 -32.50 -8.29
C ARG A 357 -5.99 -33.96 -8.68
N SER A 358 -7.21 -34.31 -9.04
CA SER A 358 -7.48 -35.56 -9.75
C SER A 358 -7.04 -35.44 -11.21
N SER A 359 -7.69 -34.56 -11.97
CA SER A 359 -7.31 -34.23 -13.35
C SER A 359 -6.23 -33.17 -13.44
N ALA A 360 -5.30 -33.33 -14.39
CA ALA A 360 -4.23 -32.36 -14.61
C ALA A 360 -4.74 -31.00 -15.12
N GLY A 361 -4.26 -29.89 -14.53
CA GLY A 361 -4.55 -28.52 -14.98
C GLY A 361 -4.17 -27.43 -13.95
N ALA A 362 -4.79 -26.24 -14.00
CA ALA A 362 -4.63 -25.18 -12.98
C ALA A 362 -5.73 -25.14 -11.88
N GLY A 363 -5.34 -24.79 -10.64
CA GLY A 363 -6.23 -24.67 -9.46
C GLY A 363 -6.55 -26.01 -8.79
N THR A 364 -7.49 -26.04 -7.85
CA THR A 364 -7.94 -27.27 -7.16
C THR A 364 -8.78 -28.21 -8.05
N SER A 365 -9.11 -29.41 -7.57
CA SER A 365 -10.05 -30.34 -8.21
C SER A 365 -11.41 -29.69 -8.48
N GLU A 366 -11.94 -29.83 -9.71
CA GLU A 366 -13.11 -29.07 -10.20
C GLU A 366 -14.41 -29.27 -9.39
N ASN A 367 -14.54 -30.40 -8.70
CA ASN A 367 -15.70 -30.70 -7.87
C ASN A 367 -15.42 -30.54 -6.37
N GLY A 368 -14.21 -30.14 -5.96
CA GLY A 368 -13.82 -29.94 -4.57
C GLY A 368 -13.81 -31.21 -3.72
N LEU A 369 -13.67 -32.38 -4.34
CA LEU A 369 -13.61 -33.69 -3.70
C LEU A 369 -12.38 -34.47 -4.20
N TRP A 370 -11.94 -35.44 -3.39
CA TRP A 370 -10.82 -36.35 -3.69
C TRP A 370 -11.14 -37.45 -4.72
N TYR A 371 -12.32 -37.37 -5.35
CA TYR A 371 -12.77 -38.31 -6.38
C TYR A 371 -13.75 -37.62 -7.32
N ASP A 372 -13.84 -38.15 -8.55
CA ASP A 372 -14.82 -37.73 -9.55
C ASP A 372 -15.28 -38.94 -10.39
N ALA A 373 -15.92 -38.72 -11.54
CA ALA A 373 -16.42 -39.81 -12.38
C ALA A 373 -15.30 -40.57 -13.14
N GLN A 374 -14.13 -39.95 -13.26
CA GLN A 374 -12.95 -40.44 -13.96
C GLN A 374 -11.92 -41.02 -12.98
N HIS A 375 -11.84 -40.49 -11.76
CA HIS A 375 -10.92 -40.85 -10.70
C HIS A 375 -11.69 -41.32 -9.47
N SER A 376 -11.62 -42.61 -9.17
CA SER A 376 -12.32 -43.16 -8.00
C SER A 376 -11.55 -42.91 -6.71
N GLU A 377 -12.23 -42.78 -5.56
CA GLU A 377 -11.57 -42.73 -4.24
C GLU A 377 -10.66 -43.94 -4.00
N GLY A 378 -11.04 -45.12 -4.50
CA GLY A 378 -10.21 -46.32 -4.38
C GLY A 378 -8.88 -46.21 -5.12
N GLN A 379 -8.84 -45.47 -6.24
CA GLN A 379 -7.60 -45.15 -6.95
C GLN A 379 -6.76 -44.15 -6.16
N TRP A 380 -7.36 -43.05 -5.71
CA TRP A 380 -6.68 -42.05 -4.87
C TRP A 380 -6.03 -42.67 -3.61
N VAL A 381 -6.75 -43.53 -2.89
CA VAL A 381 -6.20 -44.28 -1.75
C VAL A 381 -5.06 -45.23 -2.16
N SER A 382 -5.18 -45.90 -3.31
CA SER A 382 -4.11 -46.77 -3.84
C SER A 382 -2.87 -45.98 -4.26
N ASP A 383 -3.05 -44.78 -4.78
CA ASP A 383 -1.96 -43.90 -5.22
C ASP A 383 -1.16 -43.40 -4.02
N TRP A 384 -1.82 -43.07 -2.90
CA TRP A 384 -1.15 -42.79 -1.64
C TRP A 384 -0.33 -43.96 -1.10
N ALA A 385 -0.89 -45.19 -1.14
CA ALA A 385 -0.15 -46.39 -0.78
C ALA A 385 1.11 -46.58 -1.65
N MET A 386 0.97 -46.30 -2.95
CA MET A 386 2.05 -46.42 -3.93
C MET A 386 3.16 -45.40 -3.68
N LEU A 387 2.82 -44.12 -3.46
CA LEU A 387 3.81 -43.07 -3.18
C LEU A 387 4.51 -43.30 -1.84
N ALA A 388 3.77 -43.69 -0.80
CA ALA A 388 4.32 -44.06 0.50
C ALA A 388 5.31 -45.22 0.37
N ALA A 389 4.97 -46.27 -0.37
CA ALA A 389 5.87 -47.40 -0.62
C ALA A 389 7.07 -47.01 -1.50
N ARG A 390 6.88 -46.08 -2.46
CA ARG A 390 7.92 -45.61 -3.39
C ARG A 390 9.04 -44.87 -2.66
N TYR A 391 8.69 -44.01 -1.71
CA TYR A 391 9.64 -43.21 -0.94
C TYR A 391 9.88 -43.76 0.48
N ALA A 392 9.46 -45.00 0.75
CA ALA A 392 9.72 -45.66 2.02
C ALA A 392 11.22 -45.72 2.31
N GLY A 393 11.62 -45.25 3.50
CA GLY A 393 13.02 -45.17 3.92
C GLY A 393 13.80 -43.97 3.37
N ASN A 394 13.19 -43.10 2.55
CA ASN A 394 13.77 -41.82 2.16
C ASN A 394 13.14 -40.69 2.99
N SER A 395 13.85 -40.20 4.01
CA SER A 395 13.40 -39.14 4.92
C SER A 395 13.29 -37.76 4.27
N THR A 396 13.73 -37.62 3.01
CA THR A 396 13.50 -36.38 2.25
C THR A 396 12.00 -36.13 2.07
N VAL A 397 11.22 -37.18 1.82
CA VAL A 397 9.75 -37.07 1.74
C VAL A 397 9.18 -37.29 3.13
N ILE A 398 8.77 -36.20 3.79
CA ILE A 398 8.35 -36.23 5.19
C ILE A 398 6.89 -36.59 5.38
N GLY A 399 6.06 -36.50 4.34
CA GLY A 399 4.66 -36.87 4.47
C GLY A 399 3.77 -36.60 3.25
N ALA A 400 2.48 -36.81 3.49
CA ALA A 400 1.42 -36.74 2.49
C ALA A 400 0.37 -35.70 2.90
N ASP A 401 0.21 -34.66 2.07
CA ASP A 401 -0.93 -33.75 2.09
C ASP A 401 -2.05 -34.33 1.24
N LEU A 402 -3.05 -34.89 1.92
CA LEU A 402 -3.89 -35.95 1.36
C LEU A 402 -4.75 -35.50 0.18
N HIS A 403 -5.27 -34.27 0.24
CA HIS A 403 -6.04 -33.67 -0.83
C HIS A 403 -6.14 -32.16 -0.64
N ASN A 404 -5.76 -31.42 -1.69
CA ASN A 404 -5.82 -29.97 -1.70
C ASN A 404 -7.25 -29.43 -1.75
N GLU A 405 -7.55 -28.53 -0.83
CA GLU A 405 -8.74 -27.70 -0.76
C GLU A 405 -10.09 -28.45 -0.94
N PRO A 406 -10.48 -29.36 -0.02
CA PRO A 406 -11.76 -30.09 -0.03
C PRO A 406 -13.03 -29.20 0.12
N TYR A 407 -13.29 -28.25 -0.78
CA TYR A 407 -14.30 -27.22 -0.59
C TYR A 407 -15.76 -27.71 -0.71
N ASN A 408 -16.00 -28.88 -1.30
CA ASN A 408 -17.30 -29.55 -1.29
C ASN A 408 -17.33 -30.76 -0.34
N GLY A 409 -16.21 -31.02 0.35
CA GLY A 409 -16.13 -31.96 1.46
C GLY A 409 -16.91 -31.43 2.67
N VAL A 410 -17.41 -32.36 3.48
CA VAL A 410 -18.05 -32.07 4.76
C VAL A 410 -17.19 -32.69 5.86
N TRP A 411 -17.07 -31.99 6.98
CA TRP A 411 -16.39 -32.52 8.17
C TRP A 411 -17.32 -33.41 8.98
N GLY A 412 -17.19 -34.73 8.84
CA GLY A 412 -17.99 -35.74 9.53
C GLY A 412 -19.34 -36.03 8.85
N GLY A 413 -20.14 -36.89 9.49
CA GLY A 413 -21.51 -37.22 9.07
C GLY A 413 -21.67 -38.51 8.27
N ASN A 414 -20.58 -39.23 7.99
CA ASN A 414 -20.52 -40.53 7.30
C ASN A 414 -21.17 -40.54 5.90
N GLY A 415 -21.25 -39.38 5.25
CA GLY A 415 -21.71 -39.22 3.88
C GLY A 415 -20.66 -39.61 2.84
N VAL A 416 -21.03 -39.57 1.57
CA VAL A 416 -20.08 -39.85 0.46
C VAL A 416 -19.04 -38.74 0.28
N ASN A 417 -19.33 -37.54 0.79
CA ASN A 417 -18.43 -36.39 0.80
C ASN A 417 -17.88 -36.10 2.20
N ASP A 418 -17.89 -37.09 3.10
CA ASP A 418 -17.29 -36.96 4.42
C ASP A 418 -15.76 -37.01 4.32
N TRP A 419 -15.14 -35.84 4.50
CA TRP A 419 -13.70 -35.68 4.39
C TRP A 419 -12.95 -36.36 5.55
N THR A 420 -13.51 -36.42 6.76
CA THR A 420 -12.81 -37.02 7.91
C THR A 420 -12.62 -38.52 7.69
N ALA A 421 -13.68 -39.21 7.27
CA ALA A 421 -13.64 -40.63 6.95
C ALA A 421 -12.69 -40.95 5.77
N ALA A 422 -12.63 -40.08 4.75
CA ALA A 422 -11.73 -40.25 3.63
C ALA A 422 -10.26 -40.00 3.99
N ALA A 423 -9.99 -38.95 4.76
CA ALA A 423 -8.66 -38.62 5.26
C ALA A 423 -8.11 -39.72 6.17
N GLU A 424 -8.90 -40.23 7.11
CA GLU A 424 -8.51 -41.38 7.94
C GLU A 424 -8.21 -42.62 7.09
N LYS A 425 -9.04 -42.90 6.08
CA LYS A 425 -8.84 -44.05 5.20
C LYS A 425 -7.54 -43.95 4.40
N ALA A 426 -7.30 -42.81 3.74
CA ALA A 426 -6.09 -42.59 2.95
C ALA A 426 -4.84 -42.51 3.83
N GLY A 427 -4.89 -41.74 4.92
CA GLY A 427 -3.79 -41.61 5.88
C GLY A 427 -3.38 -42.95 6.49
N ASN A 428 -4.33 -43.78 6.89
CA ASN A 428 -4.04 -45.11 7.43
C ASN A 428 -3.43 -46.06 6.40
N VAL A 429 -3.81 -45.95 5.12
CA VAL A 429 -3.21 -46.74 4.05
C VAL A 429 -1.79 -46.26 3.73
N ALA A 430 -1.55 -44.95 3.71
CA ALA A 430 -0.23 -44.38 3.56
C ALA A 430 0.70 -44.82 4.70
N LEU A 431 0.25 -44.71 5.96
CA LEU A 431 1.01 -45.15 7.14
C LEU A 431 1.28 -46.66 7.18
N ALA A 432 0.37 -47.47 6.66
CA ALA A 432 0.60 -48.91 6.54
C ALA A 432 1.72 -49.23 5.53
N ALA A 433 1.91 -48.40 4.50
CA ALA A 433 2.97 -48.54 3.50
C ALA A 433 4.29 -47.88 3.96
N ASN A 434 4.21 -46.75 4.66
CA ASN A 434 5.35 -46.07 5.28
C ASN A 434 4.96 -45.52 6.67
N PRO A 435 5.36 -46.20 7.76
CA PRO A 435 4.95 -45.83 9.11
C PRO A 435 5.66 -44.60 9.66
N ASN A 436 6.58 -43.98 8.91
CA ASN A 436 7.34 -42.82 9.37
C ASN A 436 6.84 -41.49 8.76
N TRP A 437 5.82 -41.52 7.90
CA TRP A 437 5.29 -40.31 7.29
C TRP A 437 4.42 -39.52 8.24
N LEU A 438 4.50 -38.19 8.14
CA LEU A 438 3.45 -37.30 8.59
C LEU A 438 2.26 -37.35 7.62
N ILE A 439 1.06 -37.21 8.15
CA ILE A 439 -0.19 -37.13 7.41
C ILE A 439 -0.77 -35.74 7.64
N PHE A 440 -0.74 -34.92 6.59
CA PHE A 440 -1.29 -33.57 6.60
C PHE A 440 -2.75 -33.65 6.13
N VAL A 441 -3.66 -33.16 6.97
CA VAL A 441 -5.10 -33.17 6.70
C VAL A 441 -5.63 -31.74 6.66
N GLU A 442 -5.95 -31.27 5.47
CA GLU A 442 -6.57 -29.97 5.25
C GLU A 442 -7.99 -29.87 5.84
N GLY A 443 -8.46 -28.63 6.00
CA GLY A 443 -9.85 -28.31 6.36
C GLY A 443 -10.85 -28.51 5.22
N VAL A 444 -12.11 -28.12 5.46
CA VAL A 444 -13.16 -27.98 4.42
C VAL A 444 -13.44 -26.49 4.14
N SER A 445 -14.47 -26.13 3.37
CA SER A 445 -14.86 -24.72 3.18
C SER A 445 -15.88 -24.22 4.22
N ASP A 446 -16.85 -25.06 4.59
CA ASP A 446 -17.95 -24.73 5.48
C ASP A 446 -18.05 -25.74 6.63
N TYR A 447 -18.26 -25.21 7.83
CA TYR A 447 -18.66 -26.01 8.97
C TYR A 447 -19.82 -25.35 9.71
N GLN A 448 -20.97 -26.04 9.71
CA GLN A 448 -22.20 -25.58 10.35
C GLN A 448 -22.62 -24.16 9.89
N GLY A 449 -22.42 -23.82 8.62
CA GLY A 449 -22.75 -22.51 8.04
C GLY A 449 -21.69 -21.43 8.25
N ASN A 450 -20.57 -21.76 8.89
CA ASN A 450 -19.43 -20.86 9.01
C ASN A 450 -18.48 -21.15 7.85
N ASN A 451 -18.39 -20.22 6.91
CA ASN A 451 -17.52 -20.34 5.74
C ASN A 451 -16.11 -19.81 6.07
N TYR A 452 -15.11 -20.45 5.47
CA TYR A 452 -13.73 -20.00 5.45
C TYR A 452 -13.10 -20.26 4.08
N TRP A 453 -11.78 -20.10 3.98
CA TRP A 453 -11.02 -20.51 2.81
C TRP A 453 -11.22 -22.00 2.52
N TRP A 454 -11.15 -22.38 1.25
CA TRP A 454 -11.11 -23.78 0.86
C TRP A 454 -9.87 -24.43 1.49
N GLY A 455 -10.01 -25.64 2.03
CA GLY A 455 -8.92 -26.26 2.82
C GLY A 455 -8.65 -25.60 4.18
N GLY A 456 -9.32 -24.49 4.52
CA GLY A 456 -9.00 -23.68 5.69
C GLY A 456 -9.90 -23.86 6.91
N ASN A 457 -11.07 -24.49 6.76
CA ASN A 457 -12.02 -24.63 7.86
C ASN A 457 -11.78 -25.92 8.66
N LEU A 458 -11.16 -25.77 9.83
CA LEU A 458 -10.89 -26.86 10.77
C LEU A 458 -11.77 -26.78 12.03
N MET A 459 -12.90 -26.06 11.98
CA MET A 459 -13.79 -25.93 13.14
C MET A 459 -14.33 -27.29 13.62
N GLY A 460 -14.50 -28.24 12.68
CA GLY A 460 -15.04 -29.57 12.96
C GLY A 460 -14.13 -30.48 13.79
N VAL A 461 -12.84 -30.17 13.92
CA VAL A 461 -11.89 -30.94 14.75
C VAL A 461 -12.34 -30.99 16.22
N ARG A 462 -13.07 -29.98 16.72
CA ARG A 462 -13.66 -29.98 18.08
C ARG A 462 -14.65 -31.12 18.31
N ASP A 463 -15.39 -31.46 17.26
CA ASP A 463 -16.53 -32.36 17.34
C ASP A 463 -16.17 -33.77 16.84
N ASP A 464 -15.29 -33.86 15.83
CA ASP A 464 -14.86 -35.10 15.17
C ASP A 464 -13.37 -35.00 14.77
N PRO A 465 -12.44 -35.20 15.72
CA PRO A 465 -11.00 -35.19 15.43
C PRO A 465 -10.59 -36.41 14.62
N ILE A 466 -9.57 -36.26 13.77
CA ILE A 466 -9.03 -37.32 12.92
C ILE A 466 -8.30 -38.34 13.80
N VAL A 467 -8.61 -39.62 13.62
CA VAL A 467 -7.96 -40.72 14.34
C VAL A 467 -7.23 -41.64 13.36
N LEU A 468 -5.90 -41.52 13.36
CA LEU A 468 -5.02 -42.44 12.64
C LEU A 468 -4.69 -43.66 13.51
N ASN A 469 -4.43 -44.79 12.86
CA ASN A 469 -4.05 -46.05 13.50
C ASN A 469 -2.66 -45.98 14.15
N ALA A 470 -1.80 -45.05 13.70
CA ALA A 470 -0.51 -44.77 14.29
C ALA A 470 -0.52 -43.36 14.92
N PRO A 471 -0.26 -43.24 16.24
CA PRO A 471 -0.16 -41.95 16.91
C PRO A 471 1.15 -41.22 16.55
N GLY A 472 1.17 -39.90 16.68
CA GLY A 472 2.39 -39.10 16.43
C GLY A 472 2.65 -38.80 14.94
N HIS A 473 1.64 -38.89 14.08
CA HIS A 473 1.78 -38.66 12.64
C HIS A 473 0.84 -37.59 12.07
N LEU A 474 -0.21 -37.21 12.80
CA LEU A 474 -1.22 -36.27 12.31
C LEU A 474 -0.74 -34.82 12.43
N VAL A 475 -0.83 -34.08 11.33
CA VAL A 475 -0.70 -32.62 11.26
C VAL A 475 -1.96 -32.07 10.61
N TYR A 476 -2.59 -31.06 11.20
CA TYR A 476 -3.69 -30.37 10.53
C TYR A 476 -3.14 -29.28 9.60
N SER A 477 -3.60 -29.28 8.36
CA SER A 477 -3.23 -28.30 7.33
C SER A 477 -4.33 -27.27 7.14
N VAL A 478 -3.97 -26.02 6.87
CA VAL A 478 -4.89 -24.91 6.66
C VAL A 478 -4.40 -24.01 5.53
N HIS A 479 -5.30 -23.52 4.68
CA HIS A 479 -5.01 -22.44 3.74
C HIS A 479 -5.60 -21.11 4.22
N ASP A 480 -4.83 -20.05 4.11
CA ASP A 480 -5.23 -18.70 4.49
C ASP A 480 -4.73 -17.66 3.50
N TYR A 481 -5.63 -16.82 3.00
CA TYR A 481 -5.32 -15.83 1.98
C TYR A 481 -5.83 -14.43 2.36
N PRO A 482 -5.26 -13.34 1.79
CA PRO A 482 -5.69 -11.99 2.08
C PRO A 482 -6.82 -11.47 1.17
N ASN A 483 -7.14 -10.18 1.34
CA ASN A 483 -8.24 -9.50 0.67
C ASN A 483 -8.13 -9.49 -0.87
N SER A 484 -6.92 -9.42 -1.43
CA SER A 484 -6.72 -9.42 -2.88
C SER A 484 -7.11 -10.72 -3.58
N ILE A 485 -7.12 -11.84 -2.85
CA ILE A 485 -7.51 -13.15 -3.40
C ILE A 485 -9.03 -13.26 -3.38
N TYR A 486 -9.65 -13.01 -2.23
CA TYR A 486 -11.09 -12.87 -2.11
C TYR A 486 -11.45 -11.96 -0.93
N SER A 487 -12.34 -10.98 -1.17
CA SER A 487 -12.74 -10.03 -0.13
C SER A 487 -13.73 -10.66 0.86
N GLN A 488 -13.16 -11.28 1.90
CA GLN A 488 -13.92 -11.88 2.99
C GLN A 488 -14.50 -10.80 3.94
N PRO A 489 -15.62 -11.08 4.64
CA PRO A 489 -16.26 -10.10 5.52
C PRO A 489 -15.35 -9.56 6.64
N TRP A 490 -14.43 -10.38 7.17
CA TRP A 490 -13.55 -9.98 8.27
C TRP A 490 -12.50 -8.92 7.88
N PHE A 491 -12.16 -8.80 6.60
CA PHE A 491 -11.29 -7.72 6.09
C PHE A 491 -11.98 -6.35 6.01
N ASN A 492 -13.30 -6.32 6.22
CA ASN A 492 -14.13 -5.12 6.08
C ASN A 492 -14.72 -4.65 7.41
N THR A 493 -14.23 -5.20 8.53
CA THR A 493 -14.62 -4.75 9.87
C THR A 493 -13.79 -3.53 10.29
N ALA A 494 -14.33 -2.71 11.19
CA ALA A 494 -13.62 -1.55 11.73
C ALA A 494 -12.39 -1.92 12.58
N ASP A 495 -12.32 -3.17 13.05
CA ASP A 495 -11.24 -3.69 13.89
C ASP A 495 -10.13 -4.38 13.08
N PHE A 496 -10.27 -4.45 11.75
CA PHE A 496 -9.20 -4.96 10.90
C PHE A 496 -7.94 -4.09 10.99
N PRO A 497 -6.73 -4.66 11.16
CA PRO A 497 -6.38 -6.10 11.13
C PRO A 497 -6.33 -6.79 12.51
N ASN A 498 -6.66 -6.11 13.61
CA ASN A 498 -6.56 -6.65 14.97
C ASN A 498 -7.56 -7.78 15.27
N ASN A 499 -8.61 -7.89 14.46
CA ASN A 499 -9.55 -9.01 14.53
C ASN A 499 -8.99 -10.34 14.01
N LEU A 500 -7.84 -10.36 13.33
CA LEU A 500 -7.33 -11.55 12.65
C LEU A 500 -6.89 -12.70 13.60
N PRO A 501 -6.14 -12.49 14.69
CA PRO A 501 -5.79 -13.58 15.62
C PRO A 501 -7.01 -14.33 16.15
N ALA A 502 -8.07 -13.61 16.53
CA ALA A 502 -9.34 -14.21 16.95
C ALA A 502 -10.04 -14.99 15.81
N LYS A 503 -9.86 -14.54 14.56
CA LYS A 503 -10.38 -15.24 13.38
C LYS A 503 -9.60 -16.53 13.11
N PHE A 504 -8.28 -16.51 13.24
CA PHE A 504 -7.42 -17.69 13.14
C PHE A 504 -7.82 -18.71 14.22
N ASP A 505 -7.93 -18.28 15.48
CA ASP A 505 -8.39 -19.09 16.61
C ASP A 505 -9.75 -19.74 16.39
N GLN A 506 -10.70 -19.00 15.81
CA GLN A 506 -12.02 -19.53 15.50
C GLN A 506 -11.91 -20.76 14.59
N MET A 507 -11.09 -20.64 13.55
CA MET A 507 -11.06 -21.56 12.41
C MET A 507 -10.09 -22.72 12.59
N TRP A 508 -8.90 -22.48 13.12
CA TRP A 508 -7.82 -23.47 13.16
C TRP A 508 -6.82 -23.25 14.31
N GLY A 509 -6.55 -22.01 14.71
CA GLY A 509 -5.52 -21.65 15.71
C GLY A 509 -5.71 -22.29 17.07
N TYR A 510 -6.96 -22.57 17.46
CA TYR A 510 -7.27 -23.28 18.71
C TYR A 510 -6.67 -24.69 18.78
N ILE A 511 -6.44 -25.37 17.65
CA ILE A 511 -5.86 -26.71 17.61
C ILE A 511 -4.44 -26.68 18.17
N TYR A 512 -3.67 -25.70 17.70
CA TYR A 512 -2.32 -25.47 18.18
C TYR A 512 -2.32 -24.99 19.65
N LYS A 513 -3.15 -23.98 19.99
CA LYS A 513 -3.20 -23.39 21.35
C LYS A 513 -3.66 -24.35 22.44
N GLN A 514 -4.47 -25.34 22.07
CA GLN A 514 -4.99 -26.35 23.01
C GLN A 514 -4.16 -27.63 23.03
N ASP A 515 -2.98 -27.62 22.41
CA ASP A 515 -2.07 -28.77 22.36
C ASP A 515 -2.72 -30.04 21.76
N ILE A 516 -3.61 -29.86 20.76
CA ILE A 516 -4.36 -30.96 20.14
C ILE A 516 -3.47 -31.69 19.12
N ALA A 517 -2.85 -30.93 18.22
CA ALA A 517 -1.96 -31.42 17.17
C ALA A 517 -1.22 -30.21 16.55
N PRO A 518 -0.11 -30.44 15.81
CA PRO A 518 0.54 -29.37 15.07
C PRO A 518 -0.39 -28.82 13.98
N VAL A 519 -0.24 -27.53 13.72
CA VAL A 519 -0.90 -26.84 12.60
C VAL A 519 0.15 -26.44 11.57
N TYR A 520 -0.19 -26.62 10.31
CA TYR A 520 0.61 -26.29 9.14
C TYR A 520 -0.21 -25.39 8.21
N VAL A 521 0.26 -24.18 7.93
CA VAL A 521 -0.34 -23.31 6.92
C VAL A 521 0.22 -23.71 5.54
N GLY A 522 -0.44 -24.67 4.89
CA GLY A 522 0.02 -25.26 3.63
C GLY A 522 0.03 -24.27 2.46
N GLU A 523 -0.84 -23.26 2.50
CA GLU A 523 -0.80 -22.17 1.55
C GLU A 523 -1.14 -20.83 2.21
N LEU A 524 -0.23 -19.88 1.98
CA LEU A 524 -0.44 -18.45 2.21
C LEU A 524 0.33 -17.67 1.14
N GLY A 525 -0.27 -16.64 0.54
CA GLY A 525 0.36 -15.95 -0.59
C GLY A 525 -0.34 -14.67 -1.01
N SER A 526 0.40 -13.75 -1.65
CA SER A 526 -0.14 -12.51 -2.19
C SER A 526 0.83 -11.80 -3.14
N LYS A 527 0.28 -11.01 -4.09
CA LYS A 527 1.03 -10.02 -4.88
C LYS A 527 1.41 -8.76 -4.09
N LEU A 528 0.82 -8.56 -2.90
CA LEU A 528 0.94 -7.38 -2.05
C LEU A 528 0.50 -6.09 -2.76
N THR A 529 -0.53 -6.19 -3.60
CA THR A 529 -1.07 -5.04 -4.35
C THR A 529 -2.16 -4.28 -3.60
N ASP A 530 -2.83 -4.93 -2.64
CA ASP A 530 -3.80 -4.29 -1.75
C ASP A 530 -3.12 -3.97 -0.40
N PRO A 531 -3.20 -2.73 0.12
CA PRO A 531 -2.65 -2.39 1.44
C PRO A 531 -3.15 -3.29 2.58
N LYS A 532 -4.35 -3.88 2.47
CA LYS A 532 -4.88 -4.83 3.45
C LYS A 532 -4.10 -6.14 3.47
N ASP A 533 -3.48 -6.53 2.34
CA ASP A 533 -2.68 -7.74 2.27
C ASP A 533 -1.43 -7.62 3.13
N LEU A 534 -0.79 -6.44 3.16
CA LEU A 534 0.37 -6.22 4.03
C LEU A 534 -0.03 -6.33 5.50
N ALA A 535 -1.17 -5.74 5.88
CA ALA A 535 -1.68 -5.81 7.25
C ALA A 535 -2.06 -7.24 7.66
N TRP A 536 -2.64 -8.03 6.74
CA TRP A 536 -2.87 -9.46 6.92
C TRP A 536 -1.55 -10.22 7.06
N LEU A 537 -0.58 -9.98 6.17
CA LEU A 537 0.70 -10.67 6.15
C LEU A 537 1.44 -10.45 7.48
N GLN A 538 1.48 -9.21 7.97
CA GLN A 538 2.07 -8.89 9.27
C GLN A 538 1.39 -9.63 10.43
N LYS A 539 0.06 -9.75 10.42
CA LYS A 539 -0.68 -10.44 11.49
C LYS A 539 -0.51 -11.95 11.41
N ILE A 540 -0.56 -12.55 10.23
CA ILE A 540 -0.37 -14.00 10.11
C ILE A 540 1.07 -14.39 10.39
N THR A 541 2.09 -13.63 9.95
CA THR A 541 3.49 -13.97 10.27
C THR A 541 3.81 -13.75 11.75
N ALA A 542 3.26 -12.72 12.40
CA ALA A 542 3.37 -12.57 13.86
C ALA A 542 2.72 -13.75 14.61
N TYR A 543 1.51 -14.14 14.20
CA TYR A 543 0.82 -15.30 14.77
C TYR A 543 1.64 -16.59 14.60
N LEU A 544 2.20 -16.80 13.41
CA LEU A 544 3.10 -17.92 13.13
C LEU A 544 4.41 -17.82 13.93
N ALA A 545 4.91 -16.63 14.23
CA ALA A 545 6.10 -16.43 15.08
C ALA A 545 5.82 -16.65 16.58
N GLY A 546 4.57 -16.93 16.95
CA GLY A 546 4.16 -17.20 18.34
C GLY A 546 3.40 -16.06 19.02
N ASP A 547 3.14 -14.93 18.36
CA ASP A 547 2.24 -13.87 18.87
C ASP A 547 0.78 -14.23 18.61
N LEU A 548 0.28 -15.20 19.39
CA LEU A 548 -1.00 -15.88 19.19
C LEU A 548 -2.21 -15.04 19.61
N ASP A 549 -2.00 -13.91 20.27
CA ASP A 549 -3.05 -12.93 20.59
C ASP A 549 -2.89 -11.58 19.85
N GLY A 550 -1.77 -11.38 19.14
CA GLY A 550 -1.49 -10.20 18.33
C GLY A 550 -1.08 -8.97 19.13
N ASN A 551 -0.59 -9.15 20.35
CA ASN A 551 -0.13 -8.09 21.27
C ASN A 551 1.33 -7.65 21.01
N GLY A 552 2.05 -8.35 20.13
CA GLY A 552 3.43 -8.06 19.76
C GLY A 552 4.48 -8.79 20.60
N THR A 553 4.10 -9.76 21.41
CA THR A 553 5.00 -10.62 22.20
C THR A 553 4.72 -12.09 21.92
N THR A 554 5.74 -12.93 22.06
CA THR A 554 5.56 -14.37 21.84
C THR A 554 4.87 -15.01 23.04
N ASP A 555 3.83 -15.80 22.76
CA ASP A 555 3.02 -16.55 23.72
C ASP A 555 3.48 -18.00 23.89
N ILE A 556 4.40 -18.46 23.04
CA ILE A 556 4.90 -19.84 23.06
C ILE A 556 6.12 -20.00 23.98
N PRO A 557 6.26 -21.13 24.71
CA PRO A 557 7.42 -21.41 25.55
C PRO A 557 8.75 -21.42 24.77
N ALA A 558 9.84 -21.08 25.46
CA ALA A 558 11.17 -21.18 24.88
C ALA A 558 11.49 -22.64 24.47
N GLY A 559 11.98 -22.82 23.24
CA GLY A 559 12.28 -24.12 22.66
C GLY A 559 11.09 -24.79 21.95
N GLU A 560 9.91 -24.17 21.96
CA GLU A 560 8.80 -24.53 21.09
C GLU A 560 8.75 -23.60 19.87
N GLU A 561 8.13 -24.09 18.79
CA GLU A 561 7.97 -23.36 17.54
C GLU A 561 6.50 -23.16 17.22
N GLY A 562 6.17 -22.01 16.65
CA GLY A 562 4.82 -21.72 16.16
C GLY A 562 4.40 -22.62 15.00
N PRO A 563 3.16 -22.47 14.49
CA PRO A 563 2.70 -23.30 13.38
C PRO A 563 3.64 -23.28 12.17
N SER A 564 3.78 -24.45 11.54
CA SER A 564 4.57 -24.65 10.32
C SER A 564 3.89 -23.98 9.11
N TRP A 565 4.61 -23.73 8.02
CA TRP A 565 4.04 -23.03 6.86
C TRP A 565 4.79 -23.28 5.54
N THR A 566 4.08 -23.07 4.41
CA THR A 566 4.67 -22.96 3.07
C THR A 566 4.07 -21.82 2.26
N TRP A 567 4.91 -20.95 1.70
CA TRP A 567 4.45 -19.83 0.87
C TRP A 567 3.91 -20.29 -0.48
N TRP A 568 2.76 -19.77 -0.89
CA TRP A 568 2.21 -19.89 -2.25
C TRP A 568 2.55 -18.64 -3.08
N SER A 569 3.53 -18.69 -3.99
CA SER A 569 4.35 -19.84 -4.41
C SER A 569 5.79 -19.44 -4.72
N TRP A 570 6.65 -20.39 -5.04
CA TRP A 570 7.94 -20.14 -5.67
C TRP A 570 7.72 -19.44 -7.02
N ASN A 571 6.76 -19.98 -7.77
CA ASN A 571 6.49 -19.64 -9.15
C ASN A 571 5.92 -18.22 -9.29
N PRO A 572 6.37 -17.43 -10.28
CA PRO A 572 5.78 -16.13 -10.60
C PRO A 572 4.44 -16.23 -11.31
N ASP A 573 4.15 -17.35 -11.99
CA ASP A 573 3.00 -17.53 -12.87
C ASP A 573 1.69 -17.91 -12.14
N SER A 574 1.66 -17.77 -10.81
CA SER A 574 0.40 -17.74 -10.06
C SER A 574 -0.35 -16.43 -10.34
N GLY A 575 -1.54 -16.54 -10.92
CA GLY A 575 -2.28 -15.41 -11.48
C GLY A 575 -2.74 -14.35 -10.47
N ASP A 576 -2.97 -14.73 -9.23
CA ASP A 576 -3.53 -13.89 -8.15
C ASP A 576 -2.51 -13.60 -7.04
N THR A 577 -1.58 -14.51 -6.76
CA THR A 577 -0.53 -14.32 -5.73
C THR A 577 0.85 -13.92 -6.31
N GLY A 578 1.13 -14.24 -7.57
CA GLY A 578 2.50 -14.22 -8.07
C GLY A 578 3.43 -15.12 -7.24
N GLY A 579 4.74 -14.87 -7.29
CA GLY A 579 5.73 -15.74 -6.64
C GLY A 579 6.71 -15.07 -5.72
N ILE A 580 7.58 -15.89 -5.11
CA ILE A 580 8.90 -15.49 -4.61
C ILE A 580 9.78 -15.07 -5.77
N LEU A 581 9.74 -15.77 -6.90
CA LEU A 581 10.36 -15.31 -8.13
C LEU A 581 9.50 -14.27 -8.83
N GLN A 582 10.16 -13.42 -9.63
CA GLN A 582 9.55 -12.52 -10.61
C GLN A 582 9.37 -13.25 -11.95
N ASP A 583 8.66 -12.62 -12.89
CA ASP A 583 8.26 -13.22 -14.18
C ASP A 583 9.43 -13.73 -15.05
N ASP A 584 10.66 -13.30 -14.76
CA ASP A 584 11.88 -13.78 -15.42
C ASP A 584 12.38 -15.15 -14.91
N TRP A 585 11.71 -15.72 -13.90
CA TRP A 585 12.05 -16.99 -13.24
C TRP A 585 13.47 -17.03 -12.64
N SER A 586 14.05 -15.88 -12.31
CA SER A 586 15.40 -15.80 -11.75
C SER A 586 15.53 -14.73 -10.67
N THR A 587 14.92 -13.57 -10.86
CA THR A 587 14.98 -12.46 -9.91
C THR A 587 14.02 -12.72 -8.75
N VAL A 588 14.50 -12.54 -7.52
CA VAL A 588 13.71 -12.72 -6.29
C VAL A 588 12.91 -11.46 -5.96
N ASN A 589 11.70 -11.64 -5.45
CA ASN A 589 10.92 -10.60 -4.78
C ASN A 589 11.39 -10.48 -3.32
N THR A 590 12.44 -9.69 -3.11
CA THR A 590 13.11 -9.55 -1.80
C THR A 590 12.18 -9.02 -0.71
N GLY A 591 11.18 -8.20 -1.06
CA GLY A 591 10.19 -7.69 -0.10
C GLY A 591 9.30 -8.80 0.48
N LYS A 592 8.90 -9.79 -0.34
CA LYS A 592 8.16 -10.96 0.15
C LYS A 592 9.03 -11.84 1.05
N VAL A 593 10.27 -12.11 0.64
CA VAL A 593 11.21 -12.91 1.45
C VAL A 593 11.47 -12.23 2.80
N ALA A 594 11.66 -10.92 2.81
CA ALA A 594 11.88 -10.16 4.05
C ALA A 594 10.71 -10.27 5.03
N ALA A 595 9.46 -10.24 4.54
CA ALA A 595 8.29 -10.39 5.38
C ALA A 595 8.16 -11.79 6.02
N LEU A 596 8.83 -12.80 5.45
CA LEU A 596 8.85 -14.18 5.93
C LEU A 596 10.04 -14.50 6.84
N GLN A 597 11.09 -13.65 6.86
CA GLN A 597 12.28 -13.88 7.68
C GLN A 597 12.00 -14.19 9.16
N PRO A 598 11.06 -13.50 9.85
CA PRO A 598 10.78 -13.79 11.26
C PRO A 598 10.24 -15.19 11.56
N ILE A 599 9.82 -15.94 10.54
CA ILE A 599 9.26 -17.29 10.66
C ILE A 599 10.05 -18.34 9.88
N MET A 600 11.24 -17.98 9.38
CA MET A 600 12.17 -18.96 8.79
C MET A 600 12.76 -19.87 9.88
N PHE A 601 13.13 -21.09 9.48
CA PHE A 601 13.68 -22.08 10.40
C PHE A 601 14.76 -22.91 9.71
N ASP A 602 15.93 -23.03 10.33
CA ASP A 602 17.01 -23.89 9.85
C ASP A 602 16.88 -25.29 10.45
N LEU A 603 16.79 -26.32 9.60
CA LEU A 603 16.77 -27.73 10.03
C LEU A 603 18.16 -28.24 10.45
N GLY A 604 19.24 -27.49 10.17
CA GLY A 604 20.62 -27.87 10.49
C GLY A 604 21.18 -28.98 9.60
N GLU A 605 20.52 -29.31 8.48
CA GLU A 605 20.82 -30.46 7.62
C GLU A 605 21.62 -30.16 6.35
N ASN A 606 21.98 -28.89 6.14
CA ASN A 606 22.62 -28.42 4.93
C ASN A 606 24.09 -28.88 4.82
N THR A 607 24.31 -30.16 4.53
CA THR A 607 25.66 -30.73 4.33
C THR A 607 26.36 -30.28 3.03
N GLY A 608 25.69 -29.45 2.22
CA GLY A 608 26.27 -28.79 1.05
C GLY A 608 26.93 -27.46 1.39
N THR A 609 27.91 -27.02 0.59
CA THR A 609 28.65 -25.75 0.75
C THR A 609 27.79 -24.48 0.60
N GLY A 610 26.46 -24.60 0.59
CA GLY A 610 25.53 -23.48 0.62
C GLY A 610 25.10 -23.23 2.06
N ALA A 611 25.81 -22.33 2.74
CA ALA A 611 25.35 -21.81 4.02
C ALA A 611 23.92 -21.24 3.87
N SER A 612 23.08 -21.42 4.89
CA SER A 612 21.84 -20.66 5.06
C SER A 612 22.23 -19.18 5.17
N ALA A 613 22.25 -18.46 4.05
CA ALA A 613 22.66 -17.07 4.01
C ALA A 613 21.61 -16.20 4.71
N LYS A 614 21.89 -15.77 5.95
CA LYS A 614 21.07 -14.73 6.60
C LYS A 614 21.19 -13.43 5.80
N LEU A 615 20.11 -12.64 5.73
CA LEU A 615 20.09 -11.36 5.01
C LEU A 615 19.92 -10.19 5.99
N ALA A 616 20.82 -9.22 5.93
CA ALA A 616 20.53 -7.87 6.44
C ALA A 616 19.63 -7.15 5.44
N MET A 617 18.37 -6.91 5.84
CA MET A 617 17.32 -6.36 4.97
C MET A 617 17.07 -4.87 5.24
N PHE A 618 17.66 -4.00 4.43
CA PHE A 618 17.44 -2.55 4.52
C PHE A 618 16.16 -2.14 3.81
N THR A 619 15.32 -1.31 4.45
CA THR A 619 14.17 -0.63 3.86
C THR A 619 14.55 0.77 3.39
N VAL A 620 14.43 1.02 2.10
CA VAL A 620 14.53 2.34 1.49
C VAL A 620 13.13 2.93 1.29
N SER A 621 12.86 4.09 1.89
CA SER A 621 11.54 4.72 1.95
C SER A 621 11.52 6.13 1.36
N LEU A 622 10.42 6.47 0.69
CA LEU A 622 10.04 7.80 0.24
C LEU A 622 9.08 8.47 1.26
N SER A 623 9.23 9.77 1.50
CA SER A 623 8.33 10.53 2.40
C SER A 623 6.90 10.67 1.88
N THR A 624 6.70 10.57 0.57
CA THR A 624 5.41 10.49 -0.11
C THR A 624 5.50 9.50 -1.28
N ALA A 625 4.36 8.99 -1.75
CA ALA A 625 4.35 8.06 -2.88
C ALA A 625 4.92 8.74 -4.14
N ALA A 626 5.71 7.99 -4.92
CA ALA A 626 6.34 8.52 -6.12
C ALA A 626 5.29 8.98 -7.16
N MET A 627 5.34 10.22 -7.62
CA MET A 627 4.45 10.72 -8.67
C MET A 627 4.93 10.36 -10.09
N GLY A 628 6.21 10.01 -10.21
CA GLY A 628 6.90 9.54 -11.41
C GLY A 628 7.95 8.51 -11.03
N THR A 629 8.72 7.97 -11.98
CA THR A 629 9.80 7.03 -11.67
C THR A 629 10.90 7.71 -10.84
N VAL A 630 11.24 7.14 -9.68
CA VAL A 630 12.36 7.56 -8.84
C VAL A 630 13.44 6.49 -8.87
N THR A 631 14.70 6.87 -9.05
CA THR A 631 15.84 5.93 -8.98
C THR A 631 16.86 6.39 -7.96
N VAL A 632 17.53 5.45 -7.31
CA VAL A 632 18.64 5.70 -6.40
C VAL A 632 19.65 4.58 -6.50
N ASP A 633 20.93 4.91 -6.65
CA ASP A 633 22.00 3.92 -6.61
C ASP A 633 22.28 3.53 -5.15
N TYR A 634 22.72 2.31 -4.93
CA TYR A 634 23.15 1.83 -3.63
C TYR A 634 24.43 1.01 -3.73
N HIS A 635 25.22 1.02 -2.67
CA HIS A 635 26.34 0.09 -2.47
C HIS A 635 26.57 -0.15 -0.98
N THR A 636 27.18 -1.29 -0.65
CA THR A 636 27.62 -1.56 0.72
C THR A 636 29.04 -1.04 0.96
N GLU A 637 29.29 -0.50 2.15
CA GLU A 637 30.60 -0.10 2.63
C GLU A 637 30.96 -0.90 3.90
N PRO A 638 32.13 -1.56 3.95
CA PRO A 638 32.62 -2.23 5.15
C PRO A 638 32.71 -1.27 6.35
N GLY A 639 32.40 -1.75 7.54
CA GLY A 639 32.61 -1.05 8.81
C GLY A 639 33.66 -1.78 9.64
N THR A 640 33.24 -2.37 10.76
CA THR A 640 34.05 -3.41 11.43
C THR A 640 33.94 -4.75 10.71
N ALA A 641 32.78 -5.04 10.11
CA ALA A 641 32.57 -6.19 9.24
C ALA A 641 33.22 -5.96 7.86
N GLY A 642 33.94 -6.96 7.38
CA GLY A 642 34.66 -7.06 6.12
C GLY A 642 34.06 -8.07 5.15
N ALA A 643 34.92 -8.64 4.29
CA ALA A 643 34.49 -9.55 3.22
C ALA A 643 34.28 -10.99 3.70
N ASP A 644 34.72 -11.29 4.92
CA ASP A 644 34.53 -12.59 5.56
C ASP A 644 33.12 -12.69 6.19
N ASP A 645 32.49 -11.55 6.49
CA ASP A 645 31.26 -11.45 7.32
C ASP A 645 30.02 -11.07 6.49
N PHE A 646 30.19 -10.46 5.31
CA PHE A 646 29.09 -10.20 4.38
C PHE A 646 29.52 -10.14 2.91
N THR A 647 28.59 -10.42 2.00
CA THR A 647 28.81 -10.25 0.56
C THR A 647 28.49 -8.83 0.13
N ALA A 648 29.50 -8.07 -0.28
CA ALA A 648 29.30 -6.72 -0.77
C ALA A 648 28.44 -6.66 -2.05
N ILE A 649 27.48 -5.74 -2.09
CA ILE A 649 26.58 -5.53 -3.22
C ILE A 649 26.53 -4.06 -3.63
N ALA A 650 26.19 -3.82 -4.91
CA ALA A 650 25.85 -2.51 -5.42
C ALA A 650 24.83 -2.63 -6.56
N GLY A 651 24.02 -1.60 -6.75
CA GLY A 651 23.00 -1.58 -7.80
C GLY A 651 22.21 -0.29 -7.86
N THR A 652 21.13 -0.30 -8.65
CA THR A 652 20.18 0.82 -8.75
C THR A 652 18.80 0.34 -8.33
N LEU A 653 18.20 1.01 -7.35
CA LEU A 653 16.84 0.79 -6.90
C LEU A 653 15.90 1.74 -7.65
N THR A 654 14.83 1.20 -8.26
CA THR A 654 13.87 1.98 -9.07
C THR A 654 12.48 1.86 -8.49
N PHE A 655 11.89 2.97 -8.04
CA PHE A 655 10.49 3.09 -7.64
C PHE A 655 9.61 3.48 -8.83
N ALA A 656 8.55 2.70 -9.08
CA ALA A 656 7.49 3.03 -10.00
C ALA A 656 6.53 4.09 -9.39
N PRO A 657 5.77 4.83 -10.23
CA PRO A 657 4.73 5.73 -9.73
C PRO A 657 3.77 5.00 -8.77
N GLY A 658 3.50 5.60 -7.61
CA GLY A 658 2.66 5.07 -6.54
C GLY A 658 3.41 4.30 -5.45
N GLU A 659 4.66 3.88 -5.68
CA GLU A 659 5.45 3.16 -4.67
C GLU A 659 6.02 4.12 -3.61
N ARG A 660 6.13 3.62 -2.36
CA ARG A 660 6.63 4.39 -1.22
C ARG A 660 7.84 3.75 -0.54
N SER A 661 8.04 2.45 -0.63
CA SER A 661 9.19 1.75 -0.04
C SER A 661 9.64 0.56 -0.90
N LYS A 662 10.92 0.21 -0.78
CA LYS A 662 11.53 -1.01 -1.34
C LYS A 662 12.62 -1.50 -0.41
N THR A 663 13.02 -2.75 -0.55
CA THR A 663 14.02 -3.38 0.32
C THR A 663 15.25 -3.85 -0.46
N ILE A 664 16.42 -3.80 0.18
CA ILE A 664 17.70 -4.31 -0.30
C ILE A 664 18.20 -5.34 0.71
N GLY A 665 18.43 -6.57 0.26
CA GLY A 665 18.99 -7.64 1.10
C GLY A 665 20.48 -7.80 0.84
N VAL A 666 21.27 -7.83 1.92
CA VAL A 666 22.71 -8.09 1.89
C VAL A 666 22.99 -9.41 2.60
N THR A 667 23.66 -10.33 1.91
CA THR A 667 24.03 -11.65 2.48
C THR A 667 25.07 -11.50 3.58
N ILE A 668 24.75 -12.06 4.75
CA ILE A 668 25.64 -12.24 5.89
C ILE A 668 26.27 -13.63 5.79
N LEU A 669 27.56 -13.68 6.09
CA LEU A 669 28.38 -14.87 6.10
C LEU A 669 28.68 -15.18 7.57
N GLY A 670 27.80 -15.94 8.22
CA GLY A 670 27.99 -16.28 9.62
C GLY A 670 29.12 -17.29 9.83
N ASP A 671 29.83 -17.20 10.96
CA ASP A 671 30.86 -18.17 11.38
C ASP A 671 30.60 -18.83 12.77
N THR A 672 31.56 -19.59 13.34
CA THR A 672 31.39 -20.24 14.68
C THR A 672 32.32 -19.63 15.75
N ALA A 673 33.01 -18.56 15.39
CA ALA A 673 33.95 -17.88 16.24
C ALA A 673 33.19 -16.94 17.15
N ASP A 674 33.57 -16.96 18.43
CA ASP A 674 33.16 -15.91 19.38
C ASP A 674 33.85 -14.61 18.94
N GLU A 675 33.07 -13.73 18.31
CA GLU A 675 33.52 -12.45 17.79
C GLU A 675 32.98 -11.30 18.64
N VAL A 676 32.99 -10.08 18.11
CA VAL A 676 32.29 -8.95 18.73
C VAL A 676 31.29 -8.44 17.70
N ASP A 677 30.14 -7.93 18.13
CA ASP A 677 29.16 -7.35 17.20
C ASP A 677 29.84 -6.43 16.16
N GLU A 678 29.64 -6.76 14.90
CA GLU A 678 30.25 -6.08 13.78
C GLU A 678 29.25 -5.22 13.01
N THR A 679 29.75 -4.32 12.17
CA THR A 679 28.89 -3.42 11.40
C THR A 679 29.39 -3.22 9.98
N PHE A 680 28.46 -3.06 9.06
CA PHE A 680 28.69 -2.49 7.73
C PHE A 680 27.57 -1.51 7.38
N SER A 681 27.73 -0.74 6.31
CA SER A 681 26.75 0.26 5.90
C SER A 681 26.18 -0.01 4.52
N LEU A 682 24.90 0.28 4.31
CA LEU A 682 24.30 0.44 2.98
C LEU A 682 24.18 1.94 2.69
N VAL A 683 24.82 2.40 1.61
CA VAL A 683 24.90 3.80 1.23
C VAL A 683 24.10 4.05 -0.04
N LEU A 684 23.20 5.04 0.01
CA LEU A 684 22.43 5.54 -1.11
C LEU A 684 23.16 6.70 -1.79
N SER A 685 23.13 6.72 -3.13
CA SER A 685 23.75 7.77 -3.94
C SER A 685 22.99 8.04 -5.23
N ASN A 686 23.35 9.10 -5.94
CA ASN A 686 22.81 9.48 -7.25
C ASN A 686 21.26 9.45 -7.36
N PRO A 687 20.51 10.09 -6.44
CA PRO A 687 19.05 10.06 -6.51
C PRO A 687 18.54 10.85 -7.72
N HIS A 688 17.52 10.34 -8.39
CA HIS A 688 16.78 11.01 -9.44
C HIS A 688 15.27 10.96 -9.15
N GLY A 689 14.61 12.12 -9.21
CA GLY A 689 13.18 12.24 -8.85
C GLY A 689 12.89 12.29 -7.35
N ALA A 690 13.93 12.30 -6.51
CA ALA A 690 13.87 12.43 -5.05
C ALA A 690 15.14 13.10 -4.51
N THR A 691 15.15 13.45 -3.23
CA THR A 691 16.35 13.91 -2.51
C THR A 691 16.68 12.99 -1.35
N ILE A 692 17.95 12.68 -1.08
CA ILE A 692 18.33 11.80 0.04
C ILE A 692 18.38 12.61 1.34
N THR A 693 17.68 12.12 2.37
CA THR A 693 17.69 12.68 3.74
C THR A 693 18.46 11.81 4.71
N THR A 694 18.26 10.49 4.66
CA THR A 694 19.07 9.51 5.40
C THR A 694 19.72 8.60 4.36
N GLY A 695 20.96 8.87 4.01
CA GLY A 695 21.66 8.20 2.92
C GLY A 695 22.45 6.96 3.33
N THR A 696 22.51 6.67 4.62
CA THR A 696 23.31 5.57 5.15
C THR A 696 22.50 4.82 6.19
N GLY A 697 22.35 3.51 5.96
CA GLY A 697 21.79 2.57 6.91
C GLY A 697 22.91 1.71 7.46
N THR A 698 22.99 1.51 8.76
CA THR A 698 23.97 0.60 9.37
C THR A 698 23.33 -0.75 9.61
N ALA A 699 23.96 -1.82 9.12
CA ALA A 699 23.68 -3.17 9.59
C ALA A 699 24.62 -3.49 10.74
N THR A 700 24.08 -4.01 11.83
CA THR A 700 24.84 -4.63 12.92
C THR A 700 24.69 -6.15 12.80
N ILE A 701 25.80 -6.83 12.62
CA ILE A 701 25.92 -8.28 12.69
C ILE A 701 26.13 -8.61 14.17
N LEU A 702 25.15 -9.25 14.80
CA LEU A 702 25.21 -9.63 16.21
C LEU A 702 25.90 -10.98 16.33
N ASP A 703 26.90 -11.06 17.20
CA ASP A 703 27.56 -12.32 17.56
C ASP A 703 26.58 -13.21 18.35
N ASP A 704 26.32 -14.41 17.84
CA ASP A 704 25.49 -15.43 18.49
C ASP A 704 26.27 -16.66 18.98
N ASP A 705 27.61 -16.60 18.94
CA ASP A 705 28.50 -17.66 19.39
C ASP A 705 28.96 -17.45 20.84
N GLY A 706 28.75 -18.47 21.68
CA GLY A 706 29.12 -18.37 23.10
C GLY A 706 30.63 -18.50 23.33
N ALA A 707 31.22 -17.57 24.10
CA ALA A 707 32.60 -17.62 24.60
C ALA A 707 33.11 -19.05 24.90
N SER A 708 34.03 -19.51 24.06
CA SER A 708 34.59 -20.87 24.17
C SER A 708 35.25 -21.10 25.53
N THR A 709 34.65 -21.95 26.38
CA THR A 709 35.29 -22.36 27.64
C THR A 709 36.52 -23.24 27.34
N PRO A 710 37.74 -22.91 27.83
CA PRO A 710 38.90 -23.75 27.60
C PRO A 710 38.82 -25.04 28.41
N THR A 711 38.75 -26.17 27.73
CA THR A 711 38.81 -27.50 28.33
C THR A 711 40.17 -27.75 29.00
N THR A 712 40.17 -27.85 30.33
CA THR A 712 41.38 -28.22 31.11
C THR A 712 41.38 -29.73 31.40
N PRO A 713 42.48 -30.48 31.17
CA PRO A 713 42.56 -31.90 31.53
C PRO A 713 42.64 -32.10 33.05
N THR A 714 41.90 -33.09 33.54
CA THR A 714 41.83 -33.51 34.95
C THR A 714 43.09 -34.26 35.41
N THR A 715 43.68 -33.88 36.55
CA THR A 715 44.39 -34.76 37.52
C THR A 715 44.52 -34.04 38.88
N PRO A 716 44.43 -34.71 40.05
CA PRO A 716 43.93 -34.11 41.31
C PRO A 716 45.02 -33.67 42.30
N THR A 717 44.75 -32.64 43.12
CA THR A 717 45.04 -32.57 44.57
C THR A 717 44.55 -31.27 45.24
N THR A 718 44.35 -31.36 46.56
CA THR A 718 43.59 -30.54 47.52
C THR A 718 44.23 -29.17 47.90
N PRO A 719 43.66 -28.34 48.81
CA PRO A 719 43.20 -26.97 48.53
C PRO A 719 44.06 -25.86 49.17
N THR A 720 44.14 -24.67 48.55
CA THR A 720 44.56 -23.43 49.25
C THR A 720 43.74 -22.20 48.83
N THR A 721 43.40 -21.40 49.84
CA THR A 721 42.55 -20.20 49.92
C THR A 721 43.27 -18.95 49.36
N PRO A 722 42.56 -17.88 48.94
CA PRO A 722 42.97 -17.00 47.84
C PRO A 722 43.72 -15.75 48.28
N THR A 723 44.49 -15.17 47.35
CA THR A 723 45.00 -13.80 47.45
C THR A 723 44.74 -13.02 46.17
N THR A 724 44.06 -11.89 46.37
CA THR A 724 43.75 -10.75 45.51
C THR A 724 44.90 -10.27 44.61
N PRO A 725 44.59 -9.73 43.41
CA PRO A 725 45.43 -8.72 42.78
C PRO A 725 44.74 -7.35 42.66
N THR A 726 45.55 -6.34 42.90
CA THR A 726 45.30 -4.91 42.79
C THR A 726 45.51 -4.41 41.34
N GLU A 727 44.66 -3.48 40.92
CA GLU A 727 44.79 -2.47 39.85
C GLU A 727 46.14 -1.66 39.90
N PRO A 728 46.46 -0.66 39.01
CA PRO A 728 45.67 0.01 37.95
C PRO A 728 46.45 0.32 36.63
N THR A 729 45.77 0.88 35.61
CA THR A 729 45.93 2.28 35.13
C THR A 729 45.15 2.55 33.83
N THR A 730 44.17 3.46 33.92
CA THR A 730 43.53 4.27 32.85
C THR A 730 44.41 5.53 32.51
N PRO A 731 44.10 6.46 31.55
CA PRO A 731 42.76 6.97 31.16
C PRO A 731 42.51 7.34 29.68
N THR A 732 41.23 7.31 29.25
CA THR A 732 40.48 8.46 28.66
C THR A 732 38.97 8.14 28.49
N THR A 733 38.12 9.16 28.66
CA THR A 733 36.72 9.18 29.13
C THR A 733 35.63 9.10 28.04
N PRO A 734 34.50 8.41 28.29
CA PRO A 734 33.18 9.07 28.36
C PRO A 734 32.39 8.76 29.65
N THR A 735 31.33 9.54 29.87
CA THR A 735 30.57 9.81 31.11
C THR A 735 29.85 8.60 31.75
N THR A 736 30.01 8.49 33.07
CA THR A 736 29.46 7.47 33.98
C THR A 736 27.97 7.67 34.29
N PRO A 737 27.12 6.62 34.26
CA PRO A 737 25.91 6.54 35.06
C PRO A 737 26.26 5.94 36.43
N THR A 738 25.93 6.65 37.51
CA THR A 738 26.10 6.21 38.90
C THR A 738 25.31 4.93 39.18
N THR A 739 25.94 3.88 39.74
CA THR A 739 25.28 2.69 40.28
C THR A 739 24.54 3.02 41.58
N PRO A 740 23.21 2.87 41.66
CA PRO A 740 22.46 3.10 42.89
C PRO A 740 22.12 1.78 43.57
N SER A 741 21.66 1.86 44.82
CA SER A 741 21.47 0.68 45.68
C SER A 741 20.46 -0.29 45.07
N GLY A 742 20.91 -1.49 44.69
CA GLY A 742 20.03 -2.56 44.20
C GLY A 742 20.55 -3.31 42.98
N GLY A 743 21.54 -2.77 42.26
CA GLY A 743 22.06 -3.38 41.03
C GLY A 743 21.32 -2.96 39.75
N LEU A 744 20.39 -2.00 39.85
CA LEU A 744 19.68 -1.44 38.71
C LEU A 744 20.57 -0.50 37.90
N GLN A 745 20.52 -0.64 36.58
CA GLN A 745 21.22 0.16 35.58
C GLN A 745 20.21 0.63 34.53
N GLY A 746 20.52 1.72 33.83
CA GLY A 746 19.59 2.30 32.86
C GLY A 746 20.26 2.66 31.57
N SER A 747 19.53 2.47 30.49
CA SER A 747 19.91 2.87 29.15
C SER A 747 18.92 3.89 28.62
N PHE A 748 19.39 4.80 27.78
CA PHE A 748 18.58 5.82 27.13
C PHE A 748 18.88 5.82 25.64
N ALA A 749 17.85 5.68 24.81
CA ALA A 749 17.96 5.79 23.36
C ALA A 749 16.84 6.67 22.82
N THR A 750 17.17 7.61 21.94
CA THR A 750 16.15 8.36 21.19
C THR A 750 15.64 7.54 20.01
N GLY A 751 14.33 7.54 19.82
CA GLY A 751 13.69 7.05 18.60
C GLY A 751 13.65 8.16 17.53
N SER A 752 12.45 8.57 17.14
CA SER A 752 12.25 9.65 16.17
C SER A 752 12.53 11.01 16.80
N VAL A 753 13.30 11.85 16.12
CA VAL A 753 13.52 13.26 16.48
C VAL A 753 12.97 14.13 15.36
N TRP A 754 12.16 15.13 15.72
CA TRP A 754 11.61 16.13 14.79
C TRP A 754 11.79 17.54 15.38
N GLY A 755 11.52 18.57 14.59
CA GLY A 755 11.95 19.95 14.89
C GLY A 755 11.51 20.55 16.22
N ASP A 756 10.48 20.01 16.88
CA ASP A 756 10.02 20.47 18.20
C ASP A 756 9.67 19.33 19.15
N GLY A 757 10.14 18.10 18.90
CA GLY A 757 9.93 16.98 19.81
C GLY A 757 10.71 15.71 19.45
N PHE A 758 10.65 14.73 20.32
CA PHE A 758 11.28 13.44 20.11
C PHE A 758 10.54 12.32 20.86
N THR A 759 10.75 11.08 20.43
CA THR A 759 10.45 9.89 21.24
C THR A 759 11.74 9.33 21.82
N ALA A 760 11.67 8.75 23.02
CA ALA A 760 12.77 8.06 23.65
C ALA A 760 12.32 6.75 24.30
N ASN A 761 13.22 5.77 24.27
CA ASN A 761 13.10 4.49 24.98
C ASN A 761 14.13 4.47 26.11
N VAL A 762 13.71 4.02 27.28
CA VAL A 762 14.53 3.91 28.48
C VAL A 762 14.50 2.47 28.94
N GLY A 763 15.67 1.83 29.00
CA GLY A 763 15.84 0.50 29.57
C GLY A 763 16.20 0.57 31.05
N VAL A 764 15.77 -0.44 31.81
CA VAL A 764 16.07 -0.66 33.22
C VAL A 764 16.54 -2.10 33.36
N HIS A 765 17.85 -2.30 33.56
CA HIS A 765 18.48 -3.60 33.73
C HIS A 765 18.74 -3.89 35.21
N ASN A 766 18.35 -5.06 35.71
CA ASN A 766 18.69 -5.48 37.07
C ASN A 766 19.90 -6.42 37.12
N GLY A 767 21.10 -5.87 37.25
CA GLY A 767 22.33 -6.66 37.48
C GLY A 767 22.51 -7.15 38.93
N GLY A 768 21.50 -6.96 39.79
CA GLY A 768 21.52 -7.34 41.21
C GLY A 768 20.57 -8.49 41.55
N SER A 769 20.18 -8.59 42.82
CA SER A 769 19.13 -9.51 43.26
C SER A 769 17.75 -9.01 42.80
N GLY A 770 16.80 -9.93 42.58
CA GLY A 770 15.47 -9.57 42.11
C GLY A 770 14.77 -8.49 42.94
N VAL A 771 14.19 -7.48 42.27
CA VAL A 771 13.42 -6.38 42.86
C VAL A 771 11.93 -6.55 42.54
N GLN A 772 11.06 -6.00 43.38
CA GLN A 772 9.59 -6.06 43.18
C GLN A 772 9.03 -4.79 42.54
N GLU A 773 9.77 -3.69 42.63
CA GLU A 773 9.45 -2.39 42.06
C GLU A 773 10.77 -1.71 41.66
N TRP A 774 10.73 -0.85 40.66
CA TRP A 774 11.85 0.00 40.27
C TRP A 774 11.39 1.43 40.05
N HIS A 775 12.22 2.37 40.49
CA HIS A 775 12.06 3.79 40.20
C HIS A 775 13.33 4.30 39.54
N LEU A 776 13.17 5.32 38.70
CA LEU A 776 14.24 5.98 37.97
C LEU A 776 13.97 7.48 37.96
N THR A 777 15.00 8.27 38.22
CA THR A 777 15.01 9.71 38.07
C THR A 777 15.59 10.08 36.70
N LEU A 778 14.81 10.80 35.89
CA LEU A 778 15.25 11.43 34.64
C LEU A 778 15.55 12.90 34.91
N HIS A 779 16.74 13.37 34.57
CA HIS A 779 17.07 14.79 34.58
C HIS A 779 17.19 15.31 33.14
N MET A 780 16.24 16.15 32.70
CA MET A 780 16.18 16.72 31.36
C MET A 780 15.33 18.00 31.30
N ALA A 781 15.69 18.93 30.40
CA ALA A 781 14.99 20.21 30.21
C ALA A 781 13.74 20.12 29.30
N TYR A 782 13.25 18.91 29.03
CA TYR A 782 12.13 18.65 28.11
C TYR A 782 10.85 18.30 28.87
N THR A 783 9.71 18.63 28.29
CA THR A 783 8.40 18.28 28.86
C THR A 783 7.93 16.95 28.30
N ILE A 784 7.73 15.93 29.15
CA ILE A 784 7.10 14.67 28.74
C ILE A 784 5.62 14.94 28.42
N THR A 785 5.24 14.75 27.16
CA THR A 785 3.86 14.92 26.68
C THR A 785 3.06 13.63 26.69
N ASN A 786 3.74 12.48 26.60
CA ASN A 786 3.13 11.16 26.69
C ASN A 786 4.15 10.15 27.23
N ILE A 787 3.72 9.16 28.01
CA ILE A 787 4.57 8.10 28.56
C ILE A 787 3.81 6.76 28.49
N TRP A 788 4.51 5.68 28.19
CA TRP A 788 3.95 4.32 28.16
C TRP A 788 4.86 3.34 28.88
N ASN A 789 4.28 2.28 29.43
CA ASN A 789 4.96 1.25 30.23
C ASN A 789 5.65 1.77 31.51
N ALA A 790 5.32 2.99 31.95
CA ALA A 790 5.77 3.58 33.20
C ALA A 790 4.84 4.73 33.62
N GLU A 791 4.98 5.20 34.85
CA GLU A 791 4.20 6.31 35.42
C GLU A 791 5.12 7.42 35.93
N ILE A 792 4.73 8.69 35.70
CA ILE A 792 5.41 9.84 36.32
C ILE A 792 4.92 9.96 37.76
N LEU A 793 5.76 9.55 38.72
CA LEU A 793 5.45 9.62 40.15
C LEU A 793 5.58 11.04 40.69
N SER A 794 6.55 11.82 40.18
CA SER A 794 6.67 13.25 40.48
C SER A 794 7.49 13.99 39.43
N HIS A 795 7.29 15.30 39.32
CA HIS A 795 8.03 16.19 38.42
C HIS A 795 8.27 17.55 39.08
N ASN A 796 9.52 18.01 39.10
CA ASN A 796 9.91 19.32 39.63
C ASN A 796 11.09 19.91 38.83
N GLY A 797 10.85 20.99 38.11
CA GLY A 797 11.87 21.59 37.23
C GLY A 797 12.28 20.60 36.13
N ASP A 798 13.57 20.36 35.98
CA ASP A 798 14.11 19.44 34.96
C ASP A 798 14.17 17.98 35.46
N THR A 799 13.54 17.66 36.60
CA THR A 799 13.64 16.33 37.24
C THR A 799 12.31 15.59 37.25
N TYR A 800 12.26 14.41 36.63
CA TYR A 800 11.14 13.46 36.70
C TYR A 800 11.53 12.26 37.54
N VAL A 801 10.65 11.82 38.43
CA VAL A 801 10.74 10.50 39.06
C VAL A 801 9.71 9.61 38.37
N ILE A 802 10.21 8.58 37.69
CA ILE A 802 9.45 7.60 36.92
C ILE A 802 9.42 6.29 37.71
N GLY A 803 8.25 5.68 37.81
CA GLY A 803 8.08 4.35 38.39
C GLY A 803 7.56 3.35 37.37
N ASN A 804 7.74 2.07 37.68
CA ASN A 804 7.18 0.98 36.92
C ASN A 804 5.65 1.11 36.77
N ALA A 805 5.12 0.64 35.63
CA ALA A 805 3.70 0.36 35.51
C ALA A 805 3.32 -0.83 36.41
N ALA A 806 2.03 -1.01 36.67
CA ALA A 806 1.53 -2.04 37.60
C ALA A 806 1.95 -3.49 37.26
N TRP A 807 2.38 -3.75 36.02
CA TRP A 807 2.70 -5.09 35.51
C TRP A 807 4.19 -5.33 35.24
N ASN A 808 5.06 -4.32 35.30
CA ASN A 808 6.50 -4.47 35.00
C ASN A 808 7.45 -4.08 36.15
N GLY A 809 6.96 -4.03 37.39
CA GLY A 809 7.79 -3.71 38.57
C GLY A 809 8.70 -4.83 39.04
N ALA A 810 8.25 -6.08 38.92
CA ALA A 810 9.01 -7.23 39.36
C ALA A 810 10.09 -7.58 38.34
N LEU A 811 11.35 -7.32 38.67
CA LEU A 811 12.51 -7.66 37.85
C LEU A 811 13.38 -8.69 38.57
N GLY A 812 13.51 -9.88 37.97
CA GLY A 812 14.44 -10.91 38.41
C GLY A 812 15.91 -10.46 38.32
N ALA A 813 16.83 -11.31 38.78
CA ALA A 813 18.26 -11.06 38.57
C ALA A 813 18.58 -11.19 37.06
N ASN A 814 19.34 -10.24 36.53
CA ASN A 814 19.66 -10.04 35.11
C ASN A 814 18.42 -9.88 34.19
N ALA A 815 17.30 -9.38 34.72
CA ALA A 815 16.10 -9.10 33.94
C ALA A 815 16.01 -7.61 33.58
N ASP A 816 15.34 -7.33 32.47
CA ASP A 816 15.16 -5.98 31.93
C ASP A 816 13.69 -5.55 31.93
N ALA A 817 13.46 -4.27 32.19
CA ALA A 817 12.23 -3.57 31.83
C ALA A 817 12.55 -2.44 30.87
N GLY A 818 11.55 -2.03 30.10
CA GLY A 818 11.65 -0.87 29.23
C GLY A 818 10.39 -0.03 29.30
N PHE A 819 10.55 1.28 29.20
CA PHE A 819 9.46 2.21 29.00
C PHE A 819 9.85 3.24 27.94
N GLY A 820 8.86 3.96 27.42
CA GLY A 820 9.13 5.02 26.47
C GLY A 820 8.29 6.24 26.74
N PHE A 821 8.74 7.36 26.19
CA PHE A 821 8.02 8.62 26.29
C PHE A 821 8.18 9.47 25.03
N GLN A 822 7.23 10.36 24.84
CA GLN A 822 7.32 11.48 23.91
C GLN A 822 7.58 12.75 24.71
N ALA A 823 8.51 13.59 24.24
CA ALA A 823 8.80 14.87 24.85
C ALA A 823 8.87 16.00 23.82
N SER A 824 8.46 17.20 24.23
CA SER A 824 8.54 18.41 23.40
C SER A 824 9.86 19.15 23.61
N GLY A 825 10.45 19.61 22.52
CA GLY A 825 11.66 20.42 22.46
C GLY A 825 12.67 19.91 21.43
N ASN A 826 13.60 20.79 21.03
CA ASN A 826 14.73 20.42 20.17
C ASN A 826 15.69 19.54 20.96
N TYR A 827 15.67 18.23 20.69
CA TYR A 827 16.55 17.28 21.36
C TYR A 827 18.02 17.56 21.06
N ALA A 828 18.85 17.58 22.11
CA ALA A 828 20.30 17.68 22.03
C ALA A 828 20.93 16.42 22.64
N ALA A 829 21.83 15.75 21.91
CA ALA A 829 22.48 14.54 22.41
C ALA A 829 23.23 14.80 23.73
N GLY A 830 23.07 13.91 24.71
CA GLY A 830 23.70 14.01 26.03
C GLY A 830 23.01 14.97 27.01
N SER A 831 21.81 15.45 26.72
CA SER A 831 21.03 16.35 27.59
C SER A 831 20.09 15.64 28.57
N VAL A 832 20.10 14.31 28.60
CA VAL A 832 19.28 13.47 29.48
C VAL A 832 20.19 12.63 30.36
N GLU A 833 20.03 12.72 31.67
CA GLU A 833 20.77 11.93 32.66
C GLU A 833 19.82 10.99 33.44
N LEU A 834 20.27 9.76 33.72
CA LEU A 834 19.51 8.71 34.40
C LEU A 834 20.11 8.41 35.78
N PHE A 835 19.28 8.33 36.82
CA PHE A 835 19.66 7.90 38.17
C PHE A 835 18.61 6.94 38.76
N PHE A 836 19.00 5.79 39.30
CA PHE A 836 18.11 4.85 40.02
C PHE A 836 18.03 5.09 41.53
#